data_AF-A0A7V1NSR4-F1
#
_entry.id   AF-A0A7V1NSR4-F1
#
_cell.length_a   1.000
_cell.length_b   1.000
_cell.length_c   1.000
_cell.angle_alpha   90.00
_cell.angle_beta   90.00
_cell.angle_gamma   90.00
#
_symmetry.space_group_name_H-M   'P 1'
#
loop_
_entity.id
_entity.type
_entity.pdbx_description
1 polymer ?
#
loop_
_entity_poly.entity_id
_entity_poly.type
_entity_poly.pdbx_seq_one_letter_code
_entity_poly.pdbx_strand_id
1 'polypeptide(L)'
;MEIEFWSGWLFPLFEWPGRWEAYLVLALYAAGLLIVLLRTRKDFAGLRGRRLILFLFLLILTPLLNNLLVLRLHVPDLLPLPFRAAEPVMPGLPLLGLLPVAVGAAWTGAGPAVLLGLLAGVFRAGTTTHNLLEPFSLVLQAALIGYLLRQDYRGRLAWLARQPFVALPVATIALQPVALLSTFVSAYRPEGAIAALDYAWTLLLVTVQLGLMESVSHGLLLQLVYLVAPQTRPVTAARRSPPYARTLNRRLQFLFVPLFVLMIAVLVYAVGKTAVEIATRQAVDAILRDATNGAEGTWQFVSTGQSLIRQFAGESELWSGDQEACQIRLQSSLQMLPYFSRLTAYDGNGEVFCTYPDAALGDTQPTSEEAELLSVVQATGGLQTTRVHRGPDGQVILSFLSPLERPGGGERHGVLVGRVEIDMNPLLQQVLTGLQWTMRQGEGFIVDIRGRIVAHPNPARLLERWEMDQSRPPLATLPDGRGWVQESRDSRSNARQLACYVAVDGHPWAVVVLLPHEMVLELATSIAAPLLLLLTVLTIAVGVVIPLATSQLTRPLNLLARAAERIAKGDLAQPVRVAGDDEVAQVGEAFEKMRVGLKGRLEDLSLLLQVAQEVSATLDIAQGMPRILEGTLHATGALVSRIVLLSAAGEPQLVMGRGEPVEEL
;
A
#
# COMPACT_ATOMS: atom_id res chain seq x y z
N MET A 1 6.86 1.14 24.38
CA MET A 1 7.83 0.16 23.87
C MET A 1 8.22 -0.71 25.03
N GLU A 2 8.10 -2.02 24.88
CA GLU A 2 8.52 -2.97 25.91
C GLU A 2 9.51 -3.96 25.27
N ILE A 3 10.61 -4.24 25.97
CA ILE A 3 11.59 -5.23 25.52
C ILE A 3 11.34 -6.48 26.36
N GLU A 4 10.80 -7.51 25.73
CA GLU A 4 10.67 -8.82 26.33
C GLU A 4 11.99 -9.57 26.12
N PHE A 5 12.68 -9.87 27.23
CA PHE A 5 13.98 -10.54 27.14
C PHE A 5 13.86 -11.96 26.56
N TRP A 6 12.77 -12.66 26.90
CA TRP A 6 12.50 -14.02 26.46
C TRP A 6 10.98 -14.24 26.29
N SER A 7 10.50 -14.48 25.07
CA SER A 7 9.06 -14.61 24.76
C SER A 7 8.44 -15.99 25.06
N GLY A 8 9.19 -16.90 25.69
CA GLY A 8 8.74 -18.26 26.03
C GLY A 8 8.79 -19.25 24.87
N TRP A 9 8.89 -20.55 25.19
CA TRP A 9 8.72 -21.63 24.21
C TRP A 9 7.24 -22.03 24.15
N LEU A 10 6.39 -21.17 23.59
CA LEU A 10 5.07 -21.63 23.19
C LEU A 10 5.25 -22.48 21.93
N PHE A 11 4.63 -23.66 21.88
CA PHE A 11 4.52 -24.39 20.61
C PHE A 11 3.95 -23.42 19.58
N PRO A 12 4.52 -23.34 18.37
CA PRO A 12 4.08 -22.36 17.39
C PRO A 12 2.59 -22.57 17.11
N LEU A 13 1.76 -21.62 17.56
CA LEU A 13 0.33 -21.63 17.36
C LEU A 13 0.04 -21.00 16.01
N PHE A 14 -0.50 -21.80 15.10
CA PHE A 14 -0.87 -21.34 13.77
C PHE A 14 -2.37 -21.21 13.67
N GLU A 15 -2.81 -20.07 13.16
CA GLU A 15 -4.19 -19.91 12.77
C GLU A 15 -4.43 -20.49 11.38
N TRP A 16 -5.43 -21.35 11.29
CA TRP A 16 -5.87 -21.88 10.01
C TRP A 16 -6.65 -20.82 9.24
N PRO A 17 -6.38 -20.67 7.93
CA PRO A 17 -7.13 -19.72 7.12
C PRO A 17 -8.62 -20.08 7.07
N GLY A 18 -9.49 -19.10 7.29
CA GLY A 18 -10.94 -19.28 7.28
C GLY A 18 -11.56 -19.45 5.90
N ARG A 19 -10.78 -19.30 4.82
CA ARG A 19 -11.27 -19.43 3.43
C ARG A 19 -10.36 -20.29 2.56
N TRP A 20 -10.95 -20.89 1.53
CA TRP A 20 -10.27 -21.80 0.61
C TRP A 20 -9.22 -21.08 -0.27
N GLU A 21 -9.41 -19.79 -0.61
CA GLU A 21 -8.46 -19.03 -1.45
C GLU A 21 -7.08 -18.92 -0.79
N ALA A 22 -7.03 -18.89 0.55
CA ALA A 22 -5.77 -18.87 1.28
C ALA A 22 -4.95 -20.15 1.10
N TYR A 23 -5.60 -21.29 0.90
CA TYR A 23 -4.92 -22.56 0.61
C TYR A 23 -4.33 -22.57 -0.80
N LEU A 24 -4.93 -21.85 -1.76
CA LEU A 24 -4.31 -21.64 -3.08
C LEU A 24 -3.01 -20.84 -2.96
N VAL A 25 -3.03 -19.75 -2.19
CA VAL A 25 -1.84 -18.92 -1.94
C VAL A 25 -0.77 -19.71 -1.21
N LEU A 26 -1.16 -20.52 -0.22
CA LEU A 26 -0.27 -21.45 0.47
C LEU A 26 0.37 -22.46 -0.50
N ALA A 27 -0.42 -23.06 -1.40
CA ALA A 27 0.08 -24.00 -2.40
C ALA A 27 1.07 -23.33 -3.36
N LEU A 28 0.82 -22.09 -3.77
CA LEU A 28 1.74 -21.29 -4.58
C LEU A 28 3.06 -21.00 -3.84
N TYR A 29 2.99 -20.66 -2.56
CA TYR A 29 4.20 -20.46 -1.74
C TYR A 29 5.00 -21.75 -1.53
N ALA A 30 4.32 -22.88 -1.29
CA ALA A 30 4.96 -24.18 -1.16
C ALA A 30 5.65 -24.59 -2.47
N ALA A 31 5.00 -24.38 -3.62
CA ALA A 31 5.60 -24.59 -4.94
C ALA A 31 6.81 -23.67 -5.15
N GLY A 32 6.72 -22.40 -4.76
CA GLY A 32 7.83 -21.44 -4.81
C GLY A 32 9.03 -21.88 -3.98
N LEU A 33 8.80 -22.31 -2.72
CA LEU A 33 9.83 -22.89 -1.85
C LEU A 33 10.50 -24.10 -2.51
N LEU A 34 9.72 -25.03 -3.07
CA LEU A 34 10.25 -26.22 -3.75
C LEU A 34 11.14 -25.84 -4.92
N ILE A 35 10.71 -24.88 -5.75
CA ILE A 35 11.48 -24.37 -6.89
C ILE A 35 12.80 -23.75 -6.41
N VAL A 36 12.77 -22.95 -5.35
CA VAL A 36 13.97 -22.31 -4.77
C VAL A 36 14.95 -23.38 -4.24
N LEU A 37 14.45 -24.39 -3.52
CA LEU A 37 15.28 -25.50 -3.03
C LEU A 37 15.89 -26.32 -4.17
N LEU A 38 15.12 -26.63 -5.21
CA LEU A 38 15.62 -27.34 -6.39
C LEU A 38 16.71 -26.55 -7.12
N ARG A 39 16.53 -25.22 -7.26
CA ARG A 39 17.50 -24.33 -7.92
C ARG A 39 18.78 -24.16 -7.11
N THR A 40 18.68 -24.22 -5.78
CA THR A 40 19.81 -24.06 -4.84
C THR A 40 20.39 -25.40 -4.36
N ARG A 41 19.93 -26.54 -4.91
CA ARG A 41 20.36 -27.90 -4.51
C ARG A 41 21.88 -28.08 -4.50
N LYS A 42 22.60 -27.41 -5.41
CA LYS A 42 24.07 -27.47 -5.49
C LYS A 42 24.78 -26.88 -4.26
N ASP A 43 24.16 -25.92 -3.58
CA ASP A 43 24.73 -25.32 -2.36
C ASP A 43 24.83 -26.35 -1.23
N PHE A 44 23.86 -27.27 -1.15
CA PHE A 44 23.86 -28.35 -0.16
C PHE A 44 25.00 -29.35 -0.38
N ALA A 45 25.37 -29.63 -1.63
CA ALA A 45 26.53 -30.48 -1.91
C ALA A 45 27.85 -29.84 -1.43
N GLY A 46 27.90 -28.51 -1.31
CA GLY A 46 29.05 -27.74 -0.80
C GLY A 46 29.13 -27.61 0.73
N LEU A 47 28.13 -28.12 1.49
CA LEU A 47 28.15 -28.13 2.95
C LEU A 47 29.05 -29.26 3.47
N ARG A 48 30.36 -29.02 3.54
CA ARG A 48 31.33 -29.95 4.15
C ARG A 48 32.23 -29.24 5.15
N GLY A 49 32.74 -29.99 6.13
CA GLY A 49 33.69 -29.50 7.15
C GLY A 49 33.16 -28.29 7.92
N ARG A 50 33.94 -27.20 7.95
CA ARG A 50 33.60 -25.97 8.69
C ARG A 50 32.25 -25.34 8.30
N ARG A 51 31.83 -25.45 7.04
CA ARG A 51 30.53 -24.90 6.59
C ARG A 51 29.34 -25.68 7.11
N LEU A 52 29.48 -27.00 7.26
CA LEU A 52 28.44 -27.85 7.84
C LEU A 52 28.30 -27.56 9.33
N ILE A 53 29.42 -27.43 10.06
CA ILE A 53 29.43 -27.07 11.48
C ILE A 53 28.76 -25.70 11.68
N LEU A 54 29.13 -24.70 10.87
CA LEU A 54 28.48 -23.39 10.90
C LEU A 54 26.97 -23.49 10.64
N PHE A 55 26.55 -24.25 9.64
CA PHE A 55 25.13 -24.42 9.33
C PHE A 55 24.36 -25.08 10.48
N LEU A 56 24.88 -26.16 11.06
CA LEU A 56 24.26 -26.84 12.21
C LEU A 56 24.18 -25.92 13.43
N PHE A 57 25.24 -25.14 13.69
CA PHE A 57 25.24 -24.14 14.75
C PHE A 57 24.16 -23.07 14.52
N LEU A 58 24.05 -22.54 13.30
CA LEU A 58 23.02 -21.56 12.95
C LEU A 58 21.60 -22.13 13.05
N LEU A 59 21.43 -23.42 12.73
CA LEU A 59 20.14 -24.11 12.83
C LEU A 59 19.66 -24.20 14.27
N ILE A 60 20.57 -24.45 15.22
CA ILE A 60 20.28 -24.43 16.67
C ILE A 60 20.09 -22.98 17.16
N LEU A 61 20.87 -22.02 16.65
CA LEU A 61 20.83 -20.64 17.10
C LEU A 61 19.59 -19.87 16.61
N THR A 62 19.02 -20.24 15.46
CA THR A 62 17.83 -19.59 14.87
C THR A 62 16.63 -19.53 15.82
N PRO A 63 16.17 -20.64 16.43
CA PRO A 63 15.04 -20.59 17.37
C PRO A 63 15.37 -19.79 18.63
N LEU A 64 16.61 -19.87 19.14
CA LEU A 64 17.04 -19.11 20.31
C LEU A 64 16.97 -17.59 20.05
N LEU A 65 17.50 -17.13 18.92
CA LEU A 65 17.55 -15.70 18.59
C LEU A 65 16.20 -15.11 18.14
N ASN A 66 15.27 -15.93 17.66
CA ASN A 66 13.91 -15.46 17.35
C ASN A 66 13.01 -15.33 18.59
N ASN A 67 13.42 -15.89 19.74
CA ASN A 67 12.73 -15.75 21.02
C ASN A 67 13.44 -14.81 22.01
N LEU A 68 14.63 -14.31 21.65
CA LEU A 68 15.48 -13.48 22.49
C LEU A 68 15.36 -12.00 22.08
N LEU A 69 15.25 -11.09 23.05
CA LEU A 69 15.20 -9.64 22.83
C LEU A 69 14.11 -9.24 21.82
N VAL A 70 12.87 -9.63 22.12
CA VAL A 70 11.70 -9.29 21.31
C VAL A 70 11.25 -7.88 21.68
N LEU A 71 11.39 -6.94 20.75
CA LEU A 71 10.89 -5.59 20.89
C LEU A 71 9.39 -5.59 20.60
N ARG A 72 8.55 -5.36 21.61
CA ARG A 72 7.11 -5.16 21.46
C ARG A 72 6.79 -3.69 21.35
N LEU A 73 6.14 -3.33 20.26
CA LEU A 73 5.76 -1.95 19.97
C LEU A 73 4.29 -1.76 20.24
N HIS A 74 4.02 -0.90 21.23
CA HIS A 74 2.70 -0.34 21.42
C HIS A 74 2.50 0.74 20.36
N VAL A 75 1.81 0.37 19.27
CA VAL A 75 1.48 1.30 18.19
C VAL A 75 0.03 1.72 18.39
N PRO A 76 -0.25 3.01 18.72
CA PRO A 76 -1.60 3.49 19.00
C PRO A 76 -2.61 3.21 17.88
N ASP A 77 -2.12 3.16 16.64
CA ASP A 77 -2.91 2.97 15.42
C ASP A 77 -3.13 1.51 15.03
N LEU A 78 -2.47 0.55 15.70
CA LEU A 78 -2.59 -0.85 15.34
C LEU A 78 -3.91 -1.43 15.88
N LEU A 79 -4.79 -1.76 14.96
CA LEU A 79 -6.09 -2.32 15.26
C LEU A 79 -5.95 -3.82 15.58
N PRO A 80 -6.83 -4.39 16.42
CA PRO A 80 -6.95 -5.84 16.52
C PRO A 80 -7.39 -6.45 15.19
N LEU A 81 -7.26 -7.76 15.08
CA LEU A 81 -7.87 -8.49 13.97
C LEU A 81 -9.37 -8.16 13.91
N PRO A 82 -9.88 -7.65 12.77
CA PRO A 82 -11.28 -7.28 12.67
C PRO A 82 -12.16 -8.52 12.83
N PHE A 83 -13.32 -8.33 13.45
CA PHE A 83 -14.32 -9.36 13.74
C PHE A 83 -13.85 -10.45 14.72
N ARG A 84 -12.90 -10.11 15.61
CA ARG A 84 -12.52 -10.95 16.76
C ARG A 84 -12.39 -10.15 18.03
N ALA A 85 -12.92 -10.71 19.12
CA ALA A 85 -12.69 -10.25 20.49
C ALA A 85 -11.29 -10.72 20.97
N ALA A 86 -10.23 -10.30 20.30
CA ALA A 86 -8.85 -10.53 20.71
C ALA A 86 -8.16 -9.19 20.99
N GLU A 87 -7.28 -9.16 21.98
CA GLU A 87 -6.38 -8.01 22.16
C GLU A 87 -5.56 -7.78 20.88
N PRO A 88 -5.21 -6.52 20.56
CA PRO A 88 -4.38 -6.24 19.40
C PRO A 88 -3.09 -7.05 19.49
N VAL A 89 -2.78 -7.81 18.43
CA VAL A 89 -1.52 -8.55 18.32
C VAL A 89 -0.42 -7.51 18.41
N MET A 90 0.29 -7.45 19.54
CA MET A 90 1.42 -6.55 19.66
C MET A 90 2.54 -7.06 18.75
N PRO A 91 2.87 -6.37 17.65
CA PRO A 91 3.90 -6.84 16.75
C PRO A 91 5.22 -6.89 17.52
N GLY A 92 5.75 -8.09 17.63
CA GLY A 92 7.06 -8.35 18.20
C GLY A 92 8.10 -8.42 17.10
N LEU A 93 9.16 -7.63 17.21
CA LEU A 93 10.35 -7.77 16.37
C LEU A 93 11.47 -8.42 17.17
N PRO A 94 11.85 -9.69 16.90
CA PRO A 94 13.05 -10.24 17.50
C PRO A 94 14.27 -9.57 16.87
N LEU A 95 14.99 -8.77 17.67
CA LEU A 95 16.08 -7.91 17.20
C LEU A 95 17.26 -8.66 16.59
N LEU A 96 17.40 -9.95 16.88
CA LEU A 96 18.48 -10.82 16.40
C LEU A 96 17.97 -11.95 15.48
N GLY A 97 16.66 -11.95 15.15
CA GLY A 97 16.00 -13.07 14.49
C GLY A 97 16.49 -13.34 13.07
N LEU A 98 16.82 -12.28 12.30
CA LEU A 98 17.34 -12.38 10.93
C LEU A 98 18.86 -12.67 10.89
N LEU A 99 19.59 -12.53 12.00
CA LEU A 99 21.05 -12.67 12.03
C LEU A 99 21.52 -14.03 11.47
N PRO A 100 20.98 -15.18 11.92
CA PRO A 100 21.43 -16.48 11.44
C PRO A 100 21.16 -16.67 9.95
N VAL A 101 20.05 -16.12 9.45
CA VAL A 101 19.66 -16.17 8.04
C VAL A 101 20.66 -15.37 7.19
N ALA A 102 21.02 -14.16 7.63
CA ALA A 102 21.97 -13.31 6.92
C ALA A 102 23.40 -13.90 6.91
N VAL A 103 23.86 -14.42 8.05
CA VAL A 103 25.13 -15.14 8.20
C VAL A 103 25.15 -16.40 7.32
N GLY A 104 24.06 -17.17 7.34
CA GLY A 104 23.88 -18.35 6.51
C GLY A 104 23.94 -18.02 5.02
N ALA A 105 23.23 -16.97 4.59
CA ALA A 105 23.21 -16.49 3.22
C ALA A 105 24.60 -16.05 2.74
N ALA A 106 25.38 -15.38 3.59
CA ALA A 106 26.74 -15.01 3.29
C ALA A 106 27.65 -16.24 3.13
N TRP A 107 27.75 -17.12 4.14
CA TRP A 107 28.84 -18.10 4.21
C TRP A 107 28.47 -19.56 3.91
N THR A 108 27.22 -19.97 4.13
CA THR A 108 26.79 -21.35 3.90
C THR A 108 26.20 -21.57 2.50
N GLY A 109 25.37 -20.65 2.00
CA GLY A 109 24.70 -20.78 0.70
C GLY A 109 23.31 -20.17 0.70
N ALA A 110 22.74 -19.97 -0.49
CA ALA A 110 21.34 -19.53 -0.60
C ALA A 110 20.39 -20.65 -0.18
N GLY A 111 20.69 -21.91 -0.54
CA GLY A 111 19.88 -23.06 -0.13
C GLY A 111 19.79 -23.27 1.39
N PRO A 112 20.92 -23.37 2.11
CA PRO A 112 20.91 -23.50 3.57
C PRO A 112 20.28 -22.29 4.27
N ALA A 113 20.49 -21.08 3.74
CA ALA A 113 19.83 -19.87 4.26
C ALA A 113 18.30 -19.93 4.13
N VAL A 114 17.77 -20.52 3.06
CA VAL A 114 16.32 -20.72 2.89
C VAL A 114 15.74 -21.61 3.99
N LEU A 115 16.45 -22.67 4.41
CA LEU A 115 16.01 -23.49 5.54
C LEU A 115 16.07 -22.72 6.87
N LEU A 116 17.10 -21.90 7.07
CA LEU A 116 17.19 -21.01 8.23
C LEU A 116 16.06 -19.97 8.22
N GLY A 117 15.71 -19.42 7.05
CA GLY A 117 14.58 -18.50 6.88
C GLY A 117 13.23 -19.14 7.16
N LEU A 118 13.02 -20.38 6.70
CA LEU A 118 11.83 -21.17 7.03
C LEU A 118 11.70 -21.37 8.54
N LEU A 119 12.81 -21.78 9.18
CA LEU A 119 12.84 -21.99 10.63
C LEU A 119 12.58 -20.68 11.38
N ALA A 120 13.28 -19.60 11.03
CA ALA A 120 13.06 -18.28 11.63
C ALA A 120 11.59 -17.83 11.49
N GLY A 121 10.99 -18.07 10.33
CA GLY A 121 9.60 -17.71 10.08
C GLY A 121 8.59 -18.59 10.80
N VAL A 122 8.85 -19.89 11.02
CA VAL A 122 8.02 -20.75 11.87
C VAL A 122 8.00 -20.23 13.31
N PHE A 123 9.15 -19.82 13.85
CA PHE A 123 9.23 -19.27 15.20
C PHE A 123 8.62 -17.88 15.32
N ARG A 124 8.84 -16.99 14.33
CA ARG A 124 8.16 -15.68 14.29
C ARG A 124 6.65 -15.83 14.17
N ALA A 125 6.18 -16.61 13.21
CA ALA A 125 4.76 -16.89 13.05
C ALA A 125 4.16 -17.49 14.33
N GLY A 126 4.83 -18.46 14.95
CA GLY A 126 4.33 -19.12 16.15
C GLY A 126 4.27 -18.26 17.41
N THR A 127 4.99 -17.14 17.48
CA THR A 127 5.14 -16.34 18.70
C THR A 127 4.62 -14.91 18.57
N THR A 128 4.54 -14.37 17.36
CA THR A 128 4.11 -12.99 17.11
C THR A 128 2.87 -12.94 16.23
N THR A 129 2.94 -13.37 14.97
CA THR A 129 1.87 -13.08 14.00
C THR A 129 0.76 -14.13 13.93
N HIS A 130 1.03 -15.36 14.37
CA HIS A 130 0.18 -16.55 14.23
C HIS A 130 -0.20 -16.90 12.77
N ASN A 131 0.51 -16.32 11.78
CA ASN A 131 0.19 -16.46 10.37
C ASN A 131 0.94 -17.63 9.72
N LEU A 132 0.19 -18.61 9.19
CA LEU A 132 0.72 -19.78 8.49
C LEU A 132 1.54 -19.44 7.22
N LEU A 133 1.32 -18.26 6.63
CA LEU A 133 1.95 -17.84 5.37
C LEU A 133 3.28 -17.08 5.60
N GLU A 134 3.54 -16.57 6.82
CA GLU A 134 4.76 -15.82 7.13
C GLU A 134 6.07 -16.62 6.96
N PRO A 135 6.16 -17.92 7.29
CA PRO A 135 7.39 -18.69 7.05
C PRO A 135 7.85 -18.66 5.58
N PHE A 136 6.91 -18.61 4.66
CA PHE A 136 7.20 -18.58 3.23
C PHE A 136 7.68 -17.21 2.74
N SER A 137 7.23 -16.11 3.36
CA SER A 137 7.74 -14.78 3.04
C SER A 137 9.22 -14.65 3.45
N LEU A 138 9.58 -15.18 4.62
CA LEU A 138 10.97 -15.20 5.11
C LEU A 138 11.87 -16.15 4.31
N VAL A 139 11.34 -17.27 3.82
CA VAL A 139 12.03 -18.14 2.84
C VAL A 139 12.43 -17.36 1.59
N LEU A 140 11.48 -16.61 1.01
CA LEU A 140 11.75 -15.82 -0.18
C LEU A 140 12.77 -14.72 0.12
N GLN A 141 12.71 -14.12 1.32
CA GLN A 141 13.64 -13.06 1.74
C GLN A 141 15.05 -13.62 1.88
N ALA A 142 15.20 -14.78 2.53
CA ALA A 142 16.46 -15.49 2.68
C ALA A 142 17.06 -15.88 1.31
N ALA A 143 16.23 -16.37 0.39
CA ALA A 143 16.64 -16.70 -0.97
C ALA A 143 17.18 -15.47 -1.72
N LEU A 144 16.48 -14.33 -1.61
CA LEU A 144 16.87 -13.09 -2.26
C LEU A 144 18.16 -12.51 -1.65
N ILE A 145 18.30 -12.51 -0.32
CA ILE A 145 19.55 -12.11 0.36
C ILE A 145 20.72 -12.99 -0.11
N GLY A 146 20.54 -14.32 -0.12
CA GLY A 146 21.54 -15.26 -0.60
C GLY A 146 21.95 -15.01 -2.05
N TYR A 147 20.99 -14.72 -2.93
CA TYR A 147 21.25 -14.37 -4.32
C TYR A 147 22.03 -13.05 -4.45
N LEU A 148 21.61 -11.99 -3.74
CA LEU A 148 22.24 -10.66 -3.81
C LEU A 148 23.69 -10.68 -3.31
N LEU A 149 23.95 -11.34 -2.18
CA LEU A 149 25.28 -11.44 -1.58
C LEU A 149 26.27 -12.28 -2.41
N ARG A 150 25.77 -13.26 -3.18
CA ARG A 150 26.60 -14.26 -3.88
C ARG A 150 26.62 -14.13 -5.40
N GLN A 151 25.97 -13.12 -5.96
CA GLN A 151 25.97 -12.90 -7.41
C GLN A 151 27.41 -12.69 -7.97
N ASP A 152 27.69 -13.24 -9.16
CA ASP A 152 29.01 -13.19 -9.81
C ASP A 152 29.08 -12.15 -10.96
N TYR A 153 28.31 -11.06 -10.87
CA TYR A 153 28.15 -10.08 -11.96
C TYR A 153 29.05 -8.86 -11.85
N ARG A 154 29.83 -8.52 -12.88
CA ARG A 154 30.68 -7.31 -12.91
C ARG A 154 29.86 -6.01 -12.93
N GLY A 155 30.44 -4.92 -12.40
CA GLY A 155 29.88 -3.56 -12.47
C GLY A 155 29.53 -2.96 -11.10
N ARG A 156 29.35 -1.63 -11.05
CA ARG A 156 29.10 -0.87 -9.80
C ARG A 156 27.82 -1.31 -9.10
N LEU A 157 26.71 -1.45 -9.83
CA LEU A 157 25.41 -1.86 -9.25
C LEU A 157 25.47 -3.26 -8.63
N ALA A 158 26.04 -4.23 -9.33
CA ALA A 158 26.19 -5.59 -8.83
C ALA A 158 27.22 -5.70 -7.69
N TRP A 159 28.15 -4.75 -7.58
CA TRP A 159 29.05 -4.62 -6.43
C TRP A 159 28.32 -4.03 -5.21
N LEU A 160 27.51 -2.97 -5.41
CA LEU A 160 26.68 -2.39 -4.35
C LEU A 160 25.68 -3.41 -3.80
N ALA A 161 24.99 -4.13 -4.69
CA ALA A 161 24.02 -5.17 -4.32
C ALA A 161 24.63 -6.37 -3.57
N ARG A 162 25.96 -6.51 -3.54
CA ARG A 162 26.67 -7.52 -2.74
C ARG A 162 27.04 -7.06 -1.33
N GLN A 163 26.98 -5.76 -1.07
CA GLN A 163 27.25 -5.23 0.26
C GLN A 163 26.08 -5.58 1.18
N PRO A 164 26.30 -6.24 2.34
CA PRO A 164 25.23 -6.59 3.27
C PRO A 164 24.35 -5.42 3.67
N PHE A 165 24.95 -4.23 3.87
CA PHE A 165 24.23 -3.00 4.17
C PHE A 165 23.21 -2.58 3.10
N VAL A 166 23.39 -3.01 1.85
CA VAL A 166 22.44 -2.75 0.74
C VAL A 166 21.54 -3.96 0.49
N ALA A 167 22.12 -5.16 0.48
CA ALA A 167 21.41 -6.38 0.12
C ALA A 167 20.24 -6.71 1.07
N LEU A 168 20.45 -6.55 2.38
CA LEU A 168 19.43 -6.88 3.39
C LEU A 168 18.23 -5.92 3.32
N PRO A 169 18.40 -4.58 3.33
CA PRO A 169 17.28 -3.66 3.17
C PRO A 169 16.56 -3.80 1.84
N VAL A 170 17.29 -3.98 0.73
CA VAL A 170 16.68 -4.18 -0.60
C VAL A 170 15.83 -5.45 -0.62
N ALA A 171 16.29 -6.56 -0.04
CA ALA A 171 15.50 -7.77 0.03
C ALA A 171 14.26 -7.62 0.92
N THR A 172 14.40 -6.85 2.01
CA THR A 172 13.30 -6.55 2.93
C THR A 172 12.21 -5.75 2.22
N ILE A 173 12.56 -4.68 1.49
CA ILE A 173 11.60 -3.85 0.74
C ILE A 173 10.97 -4.65 -0.41
N ALA A 174 11.78 -5.39 -1.16
CA ALA A 174 11.33 -6.10 -2.35
C ALA A 174 10.24 -7.16 -2.06
N LEU A 175 10.20 -7.69 -0.84
CA LEU A 175 9.22 -8.71 -0.45
C LEU A 175 8.05 -8.20 0.39
N GLN A 176 7.94 -6.89 0.62
CA GLN A 176 6.79 -6.30 1.30
C GLN A 176 5.45 -6.55 0.58
N PRO A 177 5.36 -6.51 -0.77
CA PRO A 177 4.11 -6.87 -1.45
C PRO A 177 3.67 -8.30 -1.17
N VAL A 178 4.65 -9.21 -1.01
CA VAL A 178 4.40 -10.62 -0.69
C VAL A 178 3.90 -10.77 0.75
N ALA A 179 4.52 -10.04 1.70
CA ALA A 179 4.08 -10.01 3.09
C ALA A 179 2.69 -9.37 3.26
N LEU A 180 2.38 -8.32 2.50
CA LEU A 180 1.06 -7.68 2.47
C LEU A 180 -0.01 -8.67 2.01
N LEU A 181 0.22 -9.36 0.89
CA LEU A 181 -0.71 -10.37 0.37
C LEU A 181 -0.94 -11.50 1.38
N SER A 182 0.15 -11.99 1.99
CA SER A 182 0.12 -13.00 3.04
C SER A 182 -0.74 -12.58 4.24
N THR A 183 -0.61 -11.33 4.67
CA THR A 183 -1.37 -10.78 5.81
C THR A 183 -2.84 -10.58 5.44
N PHE A 184 -3.10 -9.96 4.29
CA PHE A 184 -4.45 -9.73 3.78
C PHE A 184 -5.25 -11.03 3.68
N VAL A 185 -4.67 -12.05 3.04
CA VAL A 185 -5.33 -13.36 2.85
C VAL A 185 -5.58 -14.06 4.19
N SER A 186 -4.68 -13.92 5.17
CA SER A 186 -4.88 -14.49 6.51
C SER A 186 -5.98 -13.79 7.31
N ALA A 187 -6.08 -12.46 7.18
CA ALA A 187 -7.07 -11.62 7.86
C ALA A 187 -8.44 -11.60 7.16
N TYR A 188 -8.50 -11.99 5.88
CA TYR A 188 -9.71 -11.86 5.06
C TYR A 188 -10.88 -12.72 5.57
N ARG A 189 -12.05 -12.10 5.74
CA ARG A 189 -13.32 -12.72 6.17
C ARG A 189 -14.47 -12.27 5.24
N PRO A 190 -15.59 -13.02 5.18
CA PRO A 190 -16.70 -12.72 4.27
C PRO A 190 -17.31 -11.32 4.44
N GLU A 191 -17.30 -10.78 5.66
CA GLU A 191 -18.00 -9.54 6.02
C GLU A 191 -17.14 -8.27 5.98
N GLY A 192 -15.88 -8.32 5.51
CA GLY A 192 -15.03 -7.12 5.55
C GLY A 192 -13.72 -7.23 4.77
N ALA A 193 -13.81 -7.30 3.44
CA ALA A 193 -12.63 -7.27 2.55
C ALA A 193 -11.81 -5.99 2.75
N ILE A 194 -12.52 -4.87 2.89
CA ILE A 194 -11.93 -3.54 3.03
C ILE A 194 -11.29 -3.39 4.42
N ALA A 195 -11.95 -3.81 5.50
CA ALA A 195 -11.32 -3.85 6.83
C ALA A 195 -10.10 -4.77 6.89
N ALA A 196 -10.12 -5.95 6.24
CA ALA A 196 -8.96 -6.83 6.18
C ALA A 196 -7.77 -6.20 5.43
N LEU A 197 -8.05 -5.40 4.38
CA LEU A 197 -7.03 -4.65 3.66
C LEU A 197 -6.47 -3.49 4.50
N ASP A 198 -7.33 -2.74 5.21
CA ASP A 198 -6.92 -1.66 6.12
C ASP A 198 -6.02 -2.19 7.24
N TYR A 199 -6.42 -3.30 7.87
CA TYR A 199 -5.61 -4.02 8.85
C TYR A 199 -4.24 -4.45 8.27
N ALA A 200 -4.25 -5.13 7.13
CA ALA A 200 -3.02 -5.62 6.51
C ALA A 200 -2.07 -4.48 6.10
N TRP A 201 -2.62 -3.37 5.61
CA TRP A 201 -1.86 -2.17 5.26
C TRP A 201 -1.26 -1.48 6.48
N THR A 202 -2.04 -1.34 7.55
CA THR A 202 -1.58 -0.72 8.81
C THR A 202 -0.47 -1.56 9.45
N LEU A 203 -0.63 -2.89 9.49
CA LEU A 203 0.41 -3.80 9.95
C LEU A 203 1.66 -3.75 9.06
N LEU A 204 1.49 -3.66 7.73
CA LEU A 204 2.60 -3.50 6.80
C LEU A 204 3.43 -2.26 7.12
N LEU A 205 2.81 -1.10 7.33
CA LEU A 205 3.54 0.15 7.61
C LEU A 205 4.43 0.04 8.85
N VAL A 206 3.95 -0.65 9.89
CA VAL A 206 4.72 -0.89 11.12
C VAL A 206 5.83 -1.91 10.88
N THR A 207 5.50 -3.06 10.29
CA THR A 207 6.45 -4.16 10.05
C THR A 207 7.55 -3.80 9.06
N VAL A 208 7.29 -2.94 8.07
CA VAL A 208 8.30 -2.44 7.12
C VAL A 208 9.38 -1.64 7.83
N GLN A 209 9.00 -0.70 8.71
CA GLN A 209 9.95 0.12 9.46
C GLN A 209 10.83 -0.75 10.35
N LEU A 210 10.20 -1.72 11.03
CA LEU A 210 10.88 -2.66 11.90
C LEU A 210 11.84 -3.60 11.17
N GLY A 211 11.37 -4.20 10.08
CA GLY A 211 12.19 -5.02 9.21
C GLY A 211 13.35 -4.23 8.60
N LEU A 212 13.15 -2.95 8.27
CA LEU A 212 14.21 -2.08 7.79
C LEU A 212 15.26 -1.83 8.87
N MET A 213 14.85 -1.46 10.09
CA MET A 213 15.77 -1.28 11.22
C MET A 213 16.60 -2.54 11.48
N GLU A 214 15.95 -3.71 11.50
CA GLU A 214 16.62 -5.00 11.63
C GLU A 214 17.59 -5.26 10.47
N SER A 215 17.15 -5.07 9.23
CA SER A 215 17.97 -5.35 8.05
C SER A 215 19.21 -4.44 7.96
N VAL A 216 19.07 -3.17 8.37
CA VAL A 216 20.15 -2.18 8.41
C VAL A 216 21.15 -2.50 9.51
N SER A 217 20.70 -2.85 10.72
CA SER A 217 21.61 -3.18 11.83
C SER A 217 22.47 -4.41 11.52
N HIS A 218 21.86 -5.49 11.03
CA HIS A 218 22.58 -6.69 10.60
C HIS A 218 23.44 -6.45 9.36
N GLY A 219 22.96 -5.61 8.43
CA GLY A 219 23.69 -5.18 7.27
C GLY A 219 24.99 -4.45 7.64
N LEU A 220 24.93 -3.53 8.61
CA LEU A 220 26.10 -2.83 9.17
C LEU A 220 27.06 -3.79 9.88
N LEU A 221 26.54 -4.71 10.70
CA LEU A 221 27.36 -5.68 11.41
C LEU A 221 28.15 -6.58 10.45
N LEU A 222 27.49 -7.13 9.43
CA LEU A 222 28.14 -7.93 8.39
C LEU A 222 29.08 -7.09 7.52
N GLN A 223 28.72 -5.82 7.25
CA GLN A 223 29.60 -4.90 6.53
C GLN A 223 30.90 -4.66 7.30
N LEU A 224 30.83 -4.50 8.62
CA LEU A 224 32.01 -4.34 9.48
C LEU A 224 32.90 -5.58 9.43
N VAL A 225 32.33 -6.79 9.44
CA VAL A 225 33.08 -8.04 9.22
C VAL A 225 33.79 -8.04 7.85
N TYR A 226 33.13 -7.56 6.79
CA TYR A 226 33.73 -7.44 5.46
C TYR A 226 34.82 -6.37 5.34
N LEU A 227 34.85 -5.40 6.27
CA LEU A 227 35.91 -4.40 6.39
C LEU A 227 37.12 -4.95 7.15
N VAL A 228 36.88 -5.61 8.29
CA VAL A 228 37.94 -6.19 9.14
C VAL A 228 38.58 -7.43 8.51
N ALA A 229 37.77 -8.29 7.89
CA ALA A 229 38.21 -9.56 7.30
C ALA A 229 37.75 -9.67 5.83
N PRO A 230 38.35 -8.93 4.89
CA PRO A 230 37.91 -8.89 3.49
C PRO A 230 37.97 -10.26 2.78
N GLN A 231 38.79 -11.18 3.29
CA GLN A 231 38.88 -12.57 2.83
C GLN A 231 37.62 -13.43 3.09
N THR A 232 36.73 -13.00 3.98
CA THR A 232 35.46 -13.70 4.25
C THR A 232 34.36 -13.37 3.23
N ARG A 233 34.61 -12.44 2.31
CA ARG A 233 33.65 -12.08 1.26
C ARG A 233 33.33 -13.29 0.38
N PRO A 234 32.05 -13.65 0.18
CA PRO A 234 31.66 -14.83 -0.60
C PRO A 234 32.15 -14.78 -2.05
N VAL A 235 32.21 -13.57 -2.63
CA VAL A 235 32.71 -13.34 -3.99
C VAL A 235 33.73 -12.22 -3.96
N THR A 236 35.01 -12.57 -4.15
CA THR A 236 36.13 -11.61 -4.15
C THR A 236 36.36 -10.96 -5.50
N ALA A 237 36.16 -11.70 -6.60
CA ALA A 237 36.33 -11.20 -7.96
C ALA A 237 35.19 -11.69 -8.86
N ALA A 238 34.44 -10.73 -9.45
CA ALA A 238 33.32 -11.03 -10.33
C ALA A 238 33.80 -11.37 -11.75
N ARG A 239 33.31 -12.48 -12.33
CA ARG A 239 33.77 -12.94 -13.66
C ARG A 239 32.73 -12.79 -14.76
N ARG A 240 31.44 -12.79 -14.43
CA ARG A 240 30.36 -12.79 -15.44
C ARG A 240 29.85 -11.38 -15.71
N SER A 241 29.49 -11.09 -16.96
CA SER A 241 28.76 -9.85 -17.28
C SER A 241 27.29 -9.99 -16.85
N PRO A 242 26.70 -8.96 -16.21
CA PRO A 242 25.30 -9.00 -15.80
C PRO A 242 24.37 -9.16 -17.02
N PRO A 243 23.21 -9.82 -16.85
CA PRO A 243 22.28 -10.06 -17.94
C PRO A 243 21.77 -8.76 -18.59
N TYR A 244 21.65 -7.68 -17.81
CA TYR A 244 21.26 -6.35 -18.30
C TYR A 244 22.33 -5.67 -19.15
N ALA A 245 23.61 -6.01 -18.99
CA ALA A 245 24.70 -5.37 -19.74
C ALA A 245 25.05 -6.09 -21.05
N ARG A 246 24.35 -7.18 -21.40
CA ARG A 246 24.66 -7.99 -22.60
C ARG A 246 24.30 -7.28 -23.90
N THR A 247 23.24 -6.47 -23.91
CA THR A 247 22.79 -5.72 -25.08
C THR A 247 22.38 -4.32 -24.66
N LEU A 248 22.50 -3.35 -25.57
CA LEU A 248 22.05 -1.98 -25.32
C LEU A 248 20.56 -1.94 -24.95
N ASN A 249 19.73 -2.77 -25.61
CA ASN A 249 18.30 -2.89 -25.31
C ASN A 249 18.04 -3.27 -23.84
N ARG A 250 18.66 -4.36 -23.36
CA ARG A 250 18.49 -4.81 -21.98
C ARG A 250 19.03 -3.79 -20.96
N ARG A 251 20.08 -3.05 -21.34
CA ARG A 251 20.67 -2.02 -20.47
C ARG A 251 19.70 -0.85 -20.28
N LEU A 252 19.07 -0.40 -21.36
CA LEU A 252 18.06 0.66 -21.32
C LEU A 252 16.80 0.20 -20.58
N GLN A 253 16.30 -1.01 -20.84
CA GLN A 253 15.16 -1.58 -20.12
C GLN A 253 15.42 -1.69 -18.62
N PHE A 254 16.60 -2.18 -18.22
CA PHE A 254 16.97 -2.28 -16.81
C PHE A 254 17.11 -0.92 -16.13
N LEU A 255 17.37 0.16 -16.88
CA LEU A 255 17.41 1.52 -16.35
C LEU A 255 16.00 2.11 -16.20
N PHE A 256 15.17 2.03 -17.25
CA PHE A 256 13.87 2.70 -17.28
C PHE A 256 12.77 1.95 -16.55
N VAL A 257 12.74 0.61 -16.59
CA VAL A 257 11.65 -0.17 -15.98
C VAL A 257 11.58 0.03 -14.46
N PRO A 258 12.67 -0.06 -13.68
CA PRO A 258 12.60 0.17 -12.23
C PRO A 258 12.23 1.61 -11.89
N LEU A 259 12.70 2.60 -12.66
CA LEU A 259 12.33 4.01 -12.47
C LEU A 259 10.82 4.21 -12.70
N PHE A 260 10.29 3.57 -13.75
CA PHE A 260 8.86 3.62 -14.06
C PHE A 260 8.01 2.92 -13.00
N VAL A 261 8.43 1.74 -12.54
CA VAL A 261 7.76 1.02 -11.44
C VAL A 261 7.78 1.84 -10.15
N LEU A 262 8.91 2.50 -9.83
CA LEU A 262 9.01 3.39 -8.69
C LEU A 262 8.06 4.58 -8.81
N MET A 263 8.03 5.23 -9.99
CA MET A 263 7.13 6.35 -10.26
C MET A 263 5.66 5.93 -10.12
N ILE A 264 5.27 4.76 -10.65
CA ILE A 264 3.91 4.22 -10.48
C ILE A 264 3.62 3.95 -9.01
N ALA A 265 4.53 3.31 -8.27
CA ALA A 265 4.32 3.02 -6.86
C ALA A 265 4.10 4.30 -6.05
N VAL A 266 4.89 5.36 -6.32
CA VAL A 266 4.72 6.69 -5.70
C VAL A 266 3.37 7.31 -6.08
N LEU A 267 2.97 7.24 -7.35
CA LEU A 267 1.69 7.77 -7.81
C LEU A 267 0.49 7.03 -7.22
N VAL A 268 0.52 5.70 -7.19
CA VAL A 268 -0.53 4.87 -6.57
C VAL A 268 -0.66 5.22 -5.08
N TYR A 269 0.47 5.32 -4.37
CA TYR A 269 0.47 5.74 -2.97
C TYR A 269 -0.08 7.16 -2.79
N ALA A 270 0.35 8.12 -3.60
CA ALA A 270 -0.10 9.50 -3.53
C ALA A 270 -1.60 9.63 -3.80
N VAL A 271 -2.11 8.98 -4.86
CA VAL A 271 -3.54 8.95 -5.19
C VAL A 271 -4.34 8.29 -4.06
N GLY A 272 -3.91 7.12 -3.58
CA GLY A 272 -4.59 6.42 -2.50
C GLY A 272 -4.64 7.24 -1.21
N LYS A 273 -3.49 7.78 -0.78
CA LYS A 273 -3.39 8.62 0.43
C LYS A 273 -4.28 9.86 0.32
N THR A 274 -4.22 10.57 -0.81
CA THR A 274 -5.01 11.79 -1.01
C THR A 274 -6.51 11.47 -1.05
N ALA A 275 -6.90 10.36 -1.68
CA ALA A 275 -8.29 9.94 -1.72
C ALA A 275 -8.85 9.60 -0.33
N VAL A 276 -8.07 8.88 0.50
CA VAL A 276 -8.45 8.60 1.90
C VAL A 276 -8.55 9.89 2.72
N GLU A 277 -7.61 10.82 2.55
CA GLU A 277 -7.64 12.10 3.25
C GLU A 277 -8.87 12.95 2.87
N ILE A 278 -9.17 13.05 1.58
CA ILE A 278 -10.38 13.74 1.09
C ILE A 278 -11.65 13.07 1.61
N ALA A 279 -11.72 11.73 1.52
CA ALA A 279 -12.87 10.97 2.00
C ALA A 279 -13.07 11.13 3.51
N THR A 280 -11.98 11.13 4.29
CA THR A 280 -12.03 11.34 5.74
C THR A 280 -12.55 12.73 6.07
N ARG A 281 -12.08 13.79 5.38
CA ARG A 281 -12.59 15.16 5.58
C ARG A 281 -14.07 15.25 5.26
N GLN A 282 -14.51 14.68 4.13
CA GLN A 282 -15.93 14.67 3.76
C GLN A 282 -16.78 13.89 4.76
N ALA A 283 -16.28 12.77 5.27
CA ALA A 283 -16.96 11.98 6.29
C ALA A 283 -17.06 12.75 7.62
N VAL A 284 -15.98 13.39 8.08
CA VAL A 284 -15.98 14.24 9.28
C VAL A 284 -16.99 15.37 9.15
N ASP A 285 -16.99 16.09 8.02
CA ASP A 285 -17.93 17.18 7.78
C ASP A 285 -19.39 16.68 7.72
N ALA A 286 -19.64 15.50 7.13
CA ALA A 286 -20.98 14.91 7.09
C ALA A 286 -21.47 14.51 8.48
N ILE A 287 -20.64 13.79 9.24
CA ILE A 287 -20.99 13.36 10.59
C ILE A 287 -21.24 14.57 11.51
N LEU A 288 -20.40 15.62 11.42
CA LEU A 288 -20.58 16.83 12.22
C LEU A 288 -21.90 17.53 11.90
N ARG A 289 -22.26 17.67 10.62
CA ARG A 289 -23.54 18.26 10.23
C ARG A 289 -24.72 17.44 10.75
N ASP A 290 -24.70 16.13 10.55
CA ASP A 290 -25.79 15.24 10.96
C ASP A 290 -25.95 15.21 12.48
N ALA A 291 -24.83 15.12 13.22
CA ALA A 291 -24.84 15.15 14.68
C ALA A 291 -25.32 16.49 15.24
N THR A 292 -24.94 17.61 14.62
CA THR A 292 -25.41 18.96 15.01
C THR A 292 -26.92 19.10 14.77
N ASN A 293 -27.41 18.68 13.59
CA ASN A 293 -28.84 18.66 13.30
C ASN A 293 -29.62 17.77 14.27
N GLY A 294 -29.06 16.61 14.64
CA GLY A 294 -29.66 15.75 15.65
C GLY A 294 -29.66 16.36 17.05
N ALA A 295 -28.62 17.12 17.41
CA ALA A 295 -28.55 17.81 18.70
C ALA A 295 -29.60 18.92 18.79
N GLU A 296 -29.79 19.69 17.72
CA GLU A 296 -30.86 20.69 17.60
C GLU A 296 -32.25 20.02 17.67
N GLY A 297 -32.46 18.92 16.96
CA GLY A 297 -33.71 18.16 17.02
C GLY A 297 -33.99 17.56 18.40
N THR A 298 -32.94 17.12 19.10
CA THR A 298 -33.04 16.63 20.48
C THR A 298 -33.40 17.75 21.45
N TRP A 299 -32.80 18.93 21.29
CA TRP A 299 -33.19 20.13 22.04
C TRP A 299 -34.65 20.50 21.78
N GLN A 300 -35.10 20.45 20.53
CA GLN A 300 -36.49 20.69 20.18
C GLN A 300 -37.43 19.69 20.85
N PHE A 301 -37.07 18.40 20.89
CA PHE A 301 -37.83 17.38 21.60
C PHE A 301 -38.01 17.74 23.09
N VAL A 302 -36.92 18.06 23.79
CA VAL A 302 -36.97 18.40 25.22
C VAL A 302 -37.75 19.69 25.48
N SER A 303 -37.44 20.77 24.74
CA SER A 303 -38.11 22.07 24.90
C SER A 303 -39.60 22.02 24.58
N THR A 304 -40.00 21.20 23.60
CA THR A 304 -41.41 20.96 23.26
C THR A 304 -42.12 20.26 24.42
N GLY A 305 -41.54 19.20 24.99
CA GLY A 305 -42.11 18.52 26.16
C GLY A 305 -42.27 19.43 27.37
N GLN A 306 -41.24 20.24 27.65
CA GLN A 306 -41.25 21.24 28.71
C GLN A 306 -42.32 22.32 28.50
N SER A 307 -42.53 22.76 27.26
CA SER A 307 -43.54 23.77 26.93
C SER A 307 -44.95 23.20 27.02
N LEU A 308 -45.17 22.00 26.50
CA LEU A 308 -46.47 21.32 26.51
C LEU A 308 -46.93 20.99 27.93
N ILE A 309 -46.05 20.40 28.75
CA ILE A 309 -46.43 20.04 30.13
C ILE A 309 -46.79 21.29 30.94
N ARG A 310 -46.07 22.41 30.74
CA ARG A 310 -46.36 23.68 31.40
C ARG A 310 -47.67 24.28 30.93
N GLN A 311 -47.96 24.17 29.63
CA GLN A 311 -49.23 24.61 29.06
C GLN A 311 -50.40 23.80 29.61
N PHE A 312 -50.29 22.47 29.62
CA PHE A 312 -51.34 21.59 30.15
C PHE A 312 -51.52 21.78 31.65
N ALA A 313 -50.44 21.95 32.42
CA ALA A 313 -50.51 22.21 33.85
C ALA A 313 -51.13 23.56 34.24
N GLY A 314 -51.43 24.43 33.27
CA GLY A 314 -52.13 25.71 33.46
C GLY A 314 -53.64 25.66 33.22
N GLU A 315 -54.21 24.48 32.90
CA GLU A 315 -55.64 24.30 32.64
C GLU A 315 -56.44 24.12 33.94
N SER A 316 -57.38 25.04 34.22
CA SER A 316 -58.13 25.10 35.48
C SER A 316 -58.91 23.85 35.86
N GLU A 317 -59.28 23.06 34.86
CA GLU A 317 -60.03 21.82 34.98
C GLU A 317 -59.24 20.75 35.75
N LEU A 318 -57.90 20.80 35.70
CA LEU A 318 -57.00 19.84 36.36
C LEU A 318 -56.94 20.00 37.89
N TRP A 319 -57.38 21.15 38.43
CA TRP A 319 -57.45 21.41 39.88
C TRP A 319 -58.83 21.93 40.31
N SER A 320 -59.85 21.69 39.49
CA SER A 320 -61.25 22.08 39.76
C SER A 320 -61.90 21.29 40.90
N GLY A 321 -61.28 20.18 41.33
CA GLY A 321 -61.81 19.25 42.33
C GLY A 321 -62.70 18.15 41.75
N ASP A 322 -63.04 18.22 40.46
CA ASP A 322 -63.81 17.20 39.73
C ASP A 322 -62.86 16.24 38.97
N GLN A 323 -62.85 14.99 39.39
CA GLN A 323 -62.00 13.95 38.81
C GLN A 323 -62.42 13.57 37.39
N GLU A 324 -63.72 13.61 37.07
CA GLU A 324 -64.23 13.27 35.74
C GLU A 324 -63.85 14.37 34.73
N ALA A 325 -63.99 15.63 35.13
CA ALA A 325 -63.53 16.78 34.34
C ALA A 325 -62.01 16.75 34.09
N CYS A 326 -61.22 16.39 35.12
CA CYS A 326 -59.77 16.22 35.02
C CYS A 326 -59.39 15.14 34.00
N GLN A 327 -60.04 13.98 34.05
CA GLN A 327 -59.76 12.87 33.13
C GLN A 327 -60.12 13.18 31.68
N ILE A 328 -61.29 13.81 31.43
CA ILE A 328 -61.71 14.26 30.08
C ILE A 328 -60.70 15.27 29.52
N ARG A 329 -60.20 16.18 30.37
CA ARG A 329 -59.20 17.17 29.97
C ARG A 329 -57.86 16.53 29.60
N LEU A 330 -57.35 15.59 30.42
CA LEU A 330 -56.13 14.85 30.09
C LEU A 330 -56.26 14.04 28.80
N GLN A 331 -57.42 13.40 28.59
CA GLN A 331 -57.72 12.69 27.35
C GLN A 331 -57.65 13.61 26.13
N SER A 332 -58.30 14.78 26.20
CA SER A 332 -58.27 15.77 25.12
C SER A 332 -56.85 16.25 24.82
N SER A 333 -56.08 16.55 25.87
CA SER A 333 -54.69 17.03 25.74
C SER A 333 -53.77 15.97 25.12
N LEU A 334 -53.92 14.69 25.48
CA LEU A 334 -53.13 13.59 24.91
C LEU A 334 -53.53 13.27 23.45
N GLN A 335 -54.82 13.34 23.10
CA GLN A 335 -55.32 13.11 21.74
C GLN A 335 -54.94 14.21 20.76
N MET A 336 -54.82 15.46 21.23
CA MET A 336 -54.50 16.61 20.39
C MET A 336 -53.07 16.55 19.86
N LEU A 337 -52.12 16.12 20.70
CA LEU A 337 -50.73 15.94 20.32
C LEU A 337 -50.15 14.72 21.07
N PRO A 338 -49.88 13.60 20.37
CA PRO A 338 -49.37 12.37 21.00
C PRO A 338 -47.87 12.48 21.32
N TYR A 339 -47.51 13.42 22.19
CA TYR A 339 -46.15 13.61 22.70
C TYR A 339 -45.92 12.79 23.97
N PHE A 340 -46.88 12.82 24.89
CA PHE A 340 -46.87 12.03 26.12
C PHE A 340 -47.62 10.72 25.89
N SER A 341 -47.09 9.61 26.41
CA SER A 341 -47.81 8.33 26.42
C SER A 341 -48.80 8.24 27.59
N ARG A 342 -48.53 8.98 28.67
CA ARG A 342 -49.40 9.06 29.85
C ARG A 342 -49.29 10.43 30.51
N LEU A 343 -50.43 10.96 30.97
CA LEU A 343 -50.51 12.14 31.82
C LEU A 343 -51.11 11.74 33.17
N THR A 344 -50.51 12.17 34.27
CA THR A 344 -50.97 11.88 35.63
C THR A 344 -50.89 13.16 36.47
N ALA A 345 -52.01 13.58 37.04
CA ALA A 345 -52.10 14.69 37.97
C ALA A 345 -52.00 14.15 39.40
N TYR A 346 -51.02 14.64 40.16
CA TYR A 346 -50.86 14.37 41.59
C TYR A 346 -51.36 15.55 42.39
N ASP A 347 -52.03 15.29 43.51
CA ASP A 347 -52.54 16.31 44.42
C ASP A 347 -51.44 16.92 45.32
N GLY A 348 -51.84 17.81 46.24
CA GLY A 348 -50.93 18.41 47.22
C GLY A 348 -50.32 17.45 48.25
N ASN A 349 -50.79 16.22 48.33
CA ASN A 349 -50.25 15.17 49.21
C ASN A 349 -49.38 14.16 48.44
N GLY A 350 -49.26 14.31 47.11
CA GLY A 350 -48.55 13.38 46.25
C GLY A 350 -49.34 12.12 45.89
N GLU A 351 -50.66 12.11 46.13
CA GLU A 351 -51.56 11.05 45.72
C GLU A 351 -52.09 11.31 44.29
N VAL A 352 -52.43 10.25 43.56
CA VAL A 352 -52.93 10.36 42.19
C VAL A 352 -54.35 10.91 42.21
N PHE A 353 -54.54 12.11 41.65
CA PHE A 353 -55.86 12.74 41.52
C PHE A 353 -56.59 12.25 40.26
N CYS A 354 -55.94 12.30 39.09
CA CYS A 354 -56.49 11.77 37.84
C CYS A 354 -55.36 11.33 36.89
N THR A 355 -55.61 10.35 36.03
CA THR A 355 -54.61 9.82 35.08
C THR A 355 -55.26 9.43 33.77
N TYR A 356 -54.51 9.52 32.67
CA TYR A 356 -54.97 9.03 31.37
C TYR A 356 -53.77 8.54 30.53
N PRO A 357 -53.86 7.38 29.85
CA PRO A 357 -54.96 6.40 29.86
C PRO A 357 -55.09 5.66 31.20
N ASP A 358 -56.27 5.07 31.46
CA ASP A 358 -56.51 4.25 32.66
C ASP A 358 -55.59 3.02 32.66
N ALA A 359 -54.82 2.85 33.73
CA ALA A 359 -53.83 1.78 33.89
C ALA A 359 -54.13 0.91 35.10
N ALA A 360 -53.57 -0.30 35.14
CA ALA A 360 -53.78 -1.24 36.25
C ALA A 360 -53.20 -0.70 37.57
N LEU A 361 -53.73 -1.17 38.71
CA LEU A 361 -53.22 -0.86 40.06
C LEU A 361 -51.75 -1.29 40.18
N GLY A 362 -50.83 -0.34 40.04
CA GLY A 362 -49.37 -0.54 40.02
C GLY A 362 -48.65 0.43 39.09
N ASP A 363 -49.24 0.72 37.93
CA ASP A 363 -48.65 1.61 36.90
C ASP A 363 -48.85 3.11 37.18
N THR A 364 -49.72 3.40 38.14
CA THR A 364 -50.05 4.75 38.61
C THR A 364 -49.15 5.20 39.75
N GLN A 365 -48.33 4.31 40.33
CA GLN A 365 -47.36 4.71 41.34
C GLN A 365 -46.21 5.51 40.69
N PRO A 366 -45.71 6.56 41.35
CA PRO A 366 -44.54 7.28 40.87
C PRO A 366 -43.31 6.38 40.97
N THR A 367 -42.44 6.44 39.97
CA THR A 367 -41.13 5.77 40.04
C THR A 367 -40.26 6.43 41.12
N SER A 368 -39.14 5.78 41.51
CA SER A 368 -38.19 6.37 42.45
C SER A 368 -37.69 7.75 42.00
N GLU A 369 -37.45 7.91 40.71
CA GLU A 369 -37.00 9.15 40.07
C GLU A 369 -38.09 10.22 40.05
N GLU A 370 -39.35 9.83 39.82
CA GLU A 370 -40.48 10.75 39.85
C GLU A 370 -40.81 11.21 41.26
N ALA A 371 -40.81 10.30 42.25
CA ALA A 371 -41.10 10.60 43.64
C ALA A 371 -40.13 11.62 44.24
N GLU A 372 -38.83 11.50 43.92
CA GLU A 372 -37.81 12.48 44.32
C GLU A 372 -38.14 13.87 43.76
N LEU A 373 -38.46 13.96 42.46
CA LEU A 373 -38.71 15.23 41.79
C LEU A 373 -40.09 15.83 42.09
N LEU A 374 -41.11 15.03 42.42
CA LEU A 374 -42.43 15.50 42.80
C LEU A 374 -42.34 16.47 44.00
N SER A 375 -41.60 16.07 45.04
CA SER A 375 -41.39 16.92 46.22
C SER A 375 -40.64 18.23 45.89
N VAL A 376 -39.68 18.16 44.96
CA VAL A 376 -38.89 19.32 44.51
C VAL A 376 -39.75 20.30 43.71
N VAL A 377 -40.55 19.80 42.77
CA VAL A 377 -41.46 20.63 41.95
C VAL A 377 -42.51 21.29 42.85
N GLN A 378 -43.09 20.53 43.77
CA GLN A 378 -44.07 21.05 44.70
C GLN A 378 -43.49 22.12 45.61
N ALA A 379 -42.22 22.01 46.03
CA ALA A 379 -41.55 23.01 46.88
C ALA A 379 -41.02 24.24 46.12
N THR A 380 -40.51 24.06 44.90
CA THR A 380 -39.84 25.13 44.13
C THR A 380 -40.73 25.82 43.09
N GLY A 381 -41.79 25.16 42.62
CA GLY A 381 -42.57 25.60 41.45
C GLY A 381 -41.79 25.50 40.13
N GLY A 382 -40.57 24.96 40.16
CA GLY A 382 -39.75 24.80 38.96
C GLY A 382 -40.17 23.59 38.13
N LEU A 383 -40.09 23.72 36.81
CA LEU A 383 -40.22 22.59 35.90
C LEU A 383 -39.03 21.63 36.07
N GLN A 384 -39.29 20.33 36.17
CA GLN A 384 -38.25 19.31 36.29
C GLN A 384 -38.43 18.21 35.25
N THR A 385 -37.34 17.53 34.90
CA THR A 385 -37.33 16.39 33.99
C THR A 385 -36.55 15.25 34.65
N THR A 386 -37.11 14.04 34.65
CA THR A 386 -36.40 12.87 35.20
C THR A 386 -35.20 12.52 34.33
N ARG A 387 -34.31 11.68 34.86
CA ARG A 387 -33.41 10.91 34.00
C ARG A 387 -34.22 9.86 33.23
N VAL A 388 -33.68 9.37 32.13
CA VAL A 388 -34.26 8.22 31.43
C VAL A 388 -34.04 6.98 32.30
N HIS A 389 -35.13 6.28 32.59
CA HIS A 389 -35.17 5.13 33.50
C HIS A 389 -36.24 4.14 33.05
N ARG A 390 -36.30 2.96 33.69
CA ARG A 390 -37.37 2.00 33.42
C ARG A 390 -38.59 2.35 34.26
N GLY A 391 -39.75 2.46 33.61
CA GLY A 391 -41.04 2.64 34.25
C GLY A 391 -41.54 1.35 34.92
N PRO A 392 -42.70 1.40 35.61
CA PRO A 392 -43.33 0.23 36.25
C PRO A 392 -43.62 -0.89 35.26
N ASP A 393 -44.04 -0.50 34.05
CA ASP A 393 -44.32 -1.35 32.88
C ASP A 393 -43.06 -1.98 32.25
N GLY A 394 -41.87 -1.68 32.75
CA GLY A 394 -40.57 -2.15 32.21
C GLY A 394 -40.09 -1.41 30.97
N GLN A 395 -40.93 -0.55 30.38
CA GLN A 395 -40.61 0.35 29.27
C GLN A 395 -39.63 1.46 29.70
N VAL A 396 -38.88 2.01 28.74
CA VAL A 396 -37.92 3.08 29.00
C VAL A 396 -38.59 4.43 28.83
N ILE A 397 -38.72 5.16 29.93
CA ILE A 397 -39.50 6.40 29.99
C ILE A 397 -38.67 7.61 30.42
N LEU A 398 -39.17 8.78 30.03
CA LEU A 398 -38.76 10.10 30.49
C LEU A 398 -39.99 10.86 30.96
N SER A 399 -39.93 11.45 32.15
CA SER A 399 -41.06 12.14 32.74
C SER A 399 -40.76 13.63 32.87
N PHE A 400 -41.71 14.45 32.44
CA PHE A 400 -41.70 15.90 32.63
C PHE A 400 -42.68 16.27 33.74
N LEU A 401 -42.25 17.08 34.70
CA LEU A 401 -43.02 17.45 35.87
C LEU A 401 -43.21 18.95 35.93
N SER A 402 -44.46 19.40 36.02
CA SER A 402 -44.84 20.81 36.13
C SER A 402 -45.82 21.03 37.29
N PRO A 403 -45.70 22.11 38.07
CA PRO A 403 -46.70 22.41 39.10
C PRO A 403 -48.06 22.69 38.47
N LEU A 404 -49.13 22.23 39.11
CA LEU A 404 -50.51 22.61 38.79
C LEU A 404 -50.80 23.96 39.44
N GLU A 405 -50.65 25.02 38.65
CA GLU A 405 -50.83 26.41 39.09
C GLU A 405 -51.45 27.27 38.00
N ARG A 406 -52.04 28.39 38.41
CA ARG A 406 -52.64 29.34 37.47
C ARG A 406 -51.55 29.99 36.60
N PRO A 407 -51.80 30.22 35.29
CA PRO A 407 -50.89 30.99 34.46
C PRO A 407 -50.62 32.39 35.06
N GLY A 408 -49.36 32.69 35.39
CA GLY A 408 -48.97 33.95 36.05
C GLY A 408 -48.67 33.84 37.55
N GLY A 409 -48.75 32.63 38.13
CA GLY A 409 -48.41 32.33 39.53
C GLY A 409 -49.62 32.26 40.45
N GLY A 410 -49.50 31.50 41.54
CA GLY A 410 -50.58 31.33 42.52
C GLY A 410 -50.35 30.20 43.52
N GLU A 411 -51.45 29.72 44.12
CA GLU A 411 -51.44 28.55 44.98
C GLU A 411 -51.18 27.28 44.15
N ARG A 412 -50.30 26.41 44.66
CA ARG A 412 -49.88 25.17 44.00
C ARG A 412 -50.83 24.06 44.43
N HIS A 413 -51.62 23.55 43.49
CA HIS A 413 -52.66 22.56 43.78
C HIS A 413 -52.16 21.11 43.66
N GLY A 414 -50.96 20.92 43.09
CA GLY A 414 -50.40 19.60 42.83
C GLY A 414 -49.30 19.64 41.77
N VAL A 415 -49.00 18.50 41.17
CA VAL A 415 -48.00 18.35 40.10
C VAL A 415 -48.56 17.52 38.95
N LEU A 416 -48.44 18.02 37.73
CA LEU A 416 -48.72 17.28 36.52
C LEU A 416 -47.45 16.58 36.04
N VAL A 417 -47.54 15.26 35.84
CA VAL A 417 -46.47 14.42 35.31
C VAL A 417 -46.87 13.91 33.93
N GLY A 418 -46.08 14.25 32.93
CA GLY A 418 -46.20 13.71 31.58
C GLY A 418 -45.08 12.72 31.29
N ARG A 419 -45.43 11.44 31.15
CA ARG A 419 -44.51 10.36 30.78
C ARG A 419 -44.39 10.28 29.26
N VAL A 420 -43.18 10.08 28.78
CA VAL A 420 -42.85 9.85 27.39
C VAL A 420 -42.13 8.51 27.28
N GLU A 421 -42.68 7.61 26.48
CA GLU A 421 -41.98 6.40 26.02
C GLU A 421 -40.98 6.79 24.93
N ILE A 422 -39.70 6.58 25.21
CA ILE A 422 -38.60 7.07 24.38
C ILE A 422 -38.59 6.43 23.00
N ASP A 423 -38.84 5.12 22.93
CA ASP A 423 -38.84 4.34 21.70
C ASP A 423 -40.05 4.61 20.80
N MET A 424 -41.16 5.10 21.37
CA MET A 424 -42.42 5.34 20.66
C MET A 424 -42.66 6.80 20.27
N ASN A 425 -41.89 7.77 20.80
CA ASN A 425 -42.15 9.18 20.55
C ASN A 425 -41.82 9.60 19.09
N PRO A 426 -42.76 10.19 18.34
CA PRO A 426 -42.57 10.48 16.92
C PRO A 426 -41.50 11.54 16.63
N LEU A 427 -41.35 12.54 17.51
CA LEU A 427 -40.31 13.58 17.33
C LEU A 427 -38.92 12.97 17.52
N LEU A 428 -38.76 12.11 18.52
CA LEU A 428 -37.49 11.45 18.78
C LEU A 428 -37.16 10.41 17.70
N GLN A 429 -38.16 9.68 17.19
CA GLN A 429 -37.98 8.79 16.04
C GLN A 429 -37.55 9.55 14.78
N GLN A 430 -38.06 10.76 14.54
CA GLN A 430 -37.62 11.60 13.43
C GLN A 430 -36.13 11.98 13.58
N VAL A 431 -35.71 12.39 14.79
CA VAL A 431 -34.31 12.69 15.09
C VAL A 431 -33.43 11.46 14.88
N LEU A 432 -33.81 10.30 15.44
CA LEU A 432 -33.06 9.06 15.30
C LEU A 432 -32.96 8.62 13.82
N THR A 433 -34.03 8.78 13.04
CA THR A 433 -34.04 8.44 11.61
C THR A 433 -33.11 9.35 10.80
N GLY A 434 -33.07 10.65 11.13
CA GLY A 434 -32.14 11.60 10.50
C GLY A 434 -30.68 11.38 10.89
N LEU A 435 -30.45 10.78 12.06
CA LEU A 435 -29.12 10.36 12.52
C LEU A 435 -28.70 9.00 11.96
N GLN A 436 -29.65 8.19 11.49
CA GLN A 436 -29.33 6.98 10.75
C GLN A 436 -28.91 7.35 9.33
N TRP A 437 -28.09 6.50 8.72
CA TRP A 437 -27.72 6.63 7.30
C TRP A 437 -26.73 7.73 6.96
N THR A 438 -26.07 8.35 7.95
CA THR A 438 -24.86 9.15 7.68
C THR A 438 -23.92 8.28 6.84
N MET A 439 -23.66 8.69 5.60
CA MET A 439 -22.84 7.92 4.65
C MET A 439 -23.31 6.46 4.45
N ARG A 440 -24.63 6.20 4.45
CA ARG A 440 -25.31 4.90 4.23
C ARG A 440 -25.26 3.87 5.37
N GLN A 441 -24.29 3.91 6.27
CA GLN A 441 -24.18 2.92 7.37
C GLN A 441 -23.85 3.53 8.74
N GLY A 442 -23.91 4.86 8.88
CA GLY A 442 -23.77 5.50 10.18
C GLY A 442 -24.87 5.08 11.16
N GLU A 443 -24.49 4.80 12.40
CA GLU A 443 -25.37 4.52 13.53
C GLU A 443 -25.34 5.71 14.48
N GLY A 444 -26.46 6.41 14.62
CA GLY A 444 -26.59 7.55 15.53
C GLY A 444 -27.53 7.28 16.69
N PHE A 445 -27.19 7.78 17.88
CA PHE A 445 -27.97 7.61 19.10
C PHE A 445 -27.68 8.75 20.09
N ILE A 446 -28.47 8.83 21.16
CA ILE A 446 -28.37 9.89 22.18
C ILE A 446 -27.89 9.28 23.49
N VAL A 447 -26.99 9.97 24.19
CA VAL A 447 -26.44 9.55 25.50
C VAL A 447 -26.61 10.63 26.56
N ASP A 448 -26.66 10.22 27.83
CA ASP A 448 -26.60 11.13 28.98
C ASP A 448 -25.15 11.48 29.39
N ILE A 449 -24.98 12.41 30.35
CA ILE A 449 -23.67 12.77 30.94
C ILE A 449 -22.85 11.60 31.51
N ARG A 450 -23.48 10.44 31.79
CA ARG A 450 -22.79 9.24 32.29
C ARG A 450 -22.44 8.26 31.17
N GLY A 451 -22.74 8.61 29.92
CA GLY A 451 -22.57 7.78 28.74
C GLY A 451 -23.64 6.70 28.60
N ARG A 452 -24.78 6.80 29.30
CA ARG A 452 -25.87 5.83 29.12
C ARG A 452 -26.70 6.19 27.91
N ILE A 453 -27.03 5.20 27.10
CA ILE A 453 -27.82 5.36 25.90
C ILE A 453 -29.26 5.72 26.30
N VAL A 454 -29.65 6.95 25.95
CA VAL A 454 -30.98 7.52 26.19
C VAL A 454 -31.93 7.11 25.09
N ALA A 455 -31.54 7.25 23.83
CA ALA A 455 -32.38 6.95 22.67
C ALA A 455 -31.55 6.23 21.62
N HIS A 456 -32.07 5.14 21.06
CA HIS A 456 -31.36 4.29 20.11
C HIS A 456 -32.35 3.60 19.15
N PRO A 457 -32.00 3.37 17.86
CA PRO A 457 -32.88 2.67 16.91
C PRO A 457 -33.26 1.25 17.35
N ASN A 458 -32.31 0.54 17.96
CA ASN A 458 -32.55 -0.73 18.63
C ASN A 458 -32.92 -0.51 20.12
N PRO A 459 -34.16 -0.81 20.55
CA PRO A 459 -34.62 -0.59 21.92
C PRO A 459 -33.89 -1.46 22.95
N ALA A 460 -33.30 -2.60 22.53
CA ALA A 460 -32.54 -3.46 23.44
C ALA A 460 -31.29 -2.77 24.02
N ARG A 461 -30.80 -1.71 23.36
CA ARG A 461 -29.59 -0.97 23.76
C ARG A 461 -29.87 0.21 24.69
N LEU A 462 -31.14 0.51 24.96
CA LEU A 462 -31.51 1.59 25.87
C LEU A 462 -30.96 1.31 27.28
N LEU A 463 -30.41 2.34 27.91
CA LEU A 463 -29.74 2.33 29.22
C LEU A 463 -28.41 1.56 29.27
N GLU A 464 -27.94 0.97 28.17
CA GLU A 464 -26.57 0.45 28.09
C GLU A 464 -25.55 1.59 28.26
N ARG A 465 -24.39 1.29 28.84
CA ARG A 465 -23.31 2.26 28.95
C ARG A 465 -22.45 2.21 27.69
N TRP A 466 -22.41 3.32 26.97
CA TRP A 466 -21.45 3.55 25.91
C TRP A 466 -20.15 4.08 26.52
N GLU A 467 -19.08 3.29 26.41
CA GLU A 467 -17.74 3.69 26.79
C GLU A 467 -16.93 4.01 25.54
N MET A 468 -16.17 5.09 25.59
CA MET A 468 -15.37 5.59 24.48
C MET A 468 -13.88 5.45 24.80
N ASP A 469 -13.12 4.97 23.81
CA ASP A 469 -11.66 4.89 23.88
C ASP A 469 -11.04 6.30 23.76
N GLN A 470 -10.72 6.90 24.90
CA GLN A 470 -10.14 8.24 24.99
C GLN A 470 -8.64 8.28 24.67
N SER A 471 -8.03 7.16 24.21
CA SER A 471 -6.59 7.10 24.00
C SER A 471 -6.09 7.96 22.83
N ARG A 472 -6.99 8.45 21.96
CA ARG A 472 -6.65 9.19 20.73
C ARG A 472 -7.05 10.68 20.83
N PRO A 473 -6.35 11.58 20.13
CA PRO A 473 -6.78 12.98 20.02
C PRO A 473 -7.94 13.13 19.01
N PRO A 474 -8.79 14.15 19.17
CA PRO A 474 -9.86 14.43 18.21
C PRO A 474 -9.29 14.87 16.85
N LEU A 475 -9.91 14.39 15.77
CA LEU A 475 -9.65 14.79 14.38
C LEU A 475 -10.22 16.17 14.06
N ALA A 476 -11.37 16.51 14.65
CA ALA A 476 -12.02 17.80 14.52
C ALA A 476 -12.77 18.13 15.80
N THR A 477 -12.89 19.42 16.11
CA THR A 477 -13.67 19.94 17.24
C THR A 477 -14.54 21.07 16.75
N LEU A 478 -15.78 21.17 17.24
CA LEU A 478 -16.61 22.34 16.96
C LEU A 478 -15.94 23.60 17.56
N PRO A 479 -16.05 24.78 16.91
CA PRO A 479 -15.50 26.02 17.42
C PRO A 479 -15.95 26.37 18.85
N ASP A 480 -17.19 26.01 19.19
CA ASP A 480 -17.80 26.26 20.50
C ASP A 480 -17.37 25.25 21.58
N GLY A 481 -16.52 24.26 21.25
CA GLY A 481 -16.10 23.19 22.15
C GLY A 481 -17.18 22.17 22.51
N ARG A 482 -18.39 22.32 21.97
CA ARG A 482 -19.56 21.47 22.27
C ARG A 482 -19.50 20.08 21.65
N GLY A 483 -18.57 19.82 20.74
CA GLY A 483 -18.44 18.50 20.16
C GLY A 483 -17.13 18.26 19.43
N TRP A 484 -16.91 17.01 19.07
CA TRP A 484 -15.67 16.52 18.49
C TRP A 484 -15.94 15.29 17.62
N VAL A 485 -15.03 15.05 16.68
CA VAL A 485 -14.93 13.80 15.92
C VAL A 485 -13.56 13.18 16.17
N GLN A 486 -13.53 11.89 16.40
CA GLN A 486 -12.32 11.16 16.73
C GLN A 486 -12.37 9.76 16.14
N GLU A 487 -11.20 9.17 15.90
CA GLU A 487 -11.11 7.74 15.60
C GLU A 487 -11.34 6.90 16.85
N SER A 488 -12.21 5.91 16.73
CA SER A 488 -12.54 4.96 17.78
C SER A 488 -12.59 3.54 17.22
N ARG A 489 -12.95 2.59 18.06
CA ARG A 489 -13.14 1.18 17.73
C ARG A 489 -14.56 0.79 18.05
N ASP A 490 -15.12 -0.09 17.23
CA ASP A 490 -16.38 -0.73 17.60
C ASP A 490 -16.11 -1.77 18.69
N SER A 491 -16.77 -1.61 19.83
CA SER A 491 -16.71 -2.54 20.96
C SER A 491 -17.08 -3.99 20.62
N ARG A 492 -17.84 -4.23 19.54
CA ARG A 492 -18.29 -5.57 19.12
C ARG A 492 -17.35 -6.21 18.10
N SER A 493 -17.07 -5.49 17.01
CA SER A 493 -16.29 -6.00 15.88
C SER A 493 -14.79 -5.70 15.98
N ASN A 494 -14.36 -4.83 16.89
CA ASN A 494 -13.02 -4.23 16.92
C ASN A 494 -12.64 -3.49 15.62
N ALA A 495 -13.57 -3.29 14.70
CA ALA A 495 -13.32 -2.56 13.47
C ALA A 495 -13.10 -1.07 13.75
N ARG A 496 -12.28 -0.43 12.92
CA ARG A 496 -12.03 1.01 12.99
C ARG A 496 -13.32 1.76 12.63
N GLN A 497 -13.62 2.81 13.39
CA GLN A 497 -14.74 3.68 13.13
C GLN A 497 -14.40 5.13 13.50
N LEU A 498 -15.17 6.08 12.97
CA LEU A 498 -15.19 7.46 13.43
C LEU A 498 -16.33 7.60 14.43
N ALA A 499 -16.04 8.14 15.61
CA ALA A 499 -17.03 8.50 16.60
C ALA A 499 -17.13 10.02 16.67
N CYS A 500 -18.35 10.54 16.58
CA CYS A 500 -18.66 11.94 16.80
C CYS A 500 -19.50 12.08 18.05
N TYR A 501 -19.26 13.15 18.80
CA TYR A 501 -20.02 13.54 19.98
C TYR A 501 -20.37 15.01 19.87
N VAL A 502 -21.64 15.36 20.00
CA VAL A 502 -22.12 16.75 20.03
C VAL A 502 -23.06 16.92 21.20
N ALA A 503 -22.72 17.81 22.14
CA ALA A 503 -23.56 18.14 23.28
C ALA A 503 -24.82 18.89 22.84
N VAL A 504 -25.95 18.58 23.48
CA VAL A 504 -27.22 19.27 23.28
C VAL A 504 -27.23 20.55 24.12
N ASP A 505 -27.58 21.68 23.52
CA ASP A 505 -27.57 22.95 24.25
C ASP A 505 -28.56 22.95 25.42
N GLY A 506 -28.10 23.39 26.60
CA GLY A 506 -28.96 23.53 27.78
C GLY A 506 -29.50 22.21 28.35
N HIS A 507 -29.06 21.04 27.86
CA HIS A 507 -29.48 19.74 28.37
C HIS A 507 -28.28 18.80 28.57
N PRO A 508 -28.23 17.97 29.64
CA PRO A 508 -27.13 17.04 29.91
C PRO A 508 -27.09 15.81 28.97
N TRP A 509 -27.49 15.99 27.72
CA TRP A 509 -27.46 14.94 26.70
C TRP A 509 -26.48 15.29 25.59
N ALA A 510 -26.06 14.27 24.86
CA ALA A 510 -25.26 14.42 23.67
C ALA A 510 -25.69 13.45 22.59
N VAL A 511 -25.54 13.87 21.35
CA VAL A 511 -25.73 13.03 20.17
C VAL A 511 -24.40 12.38 19.84
N VAL A 512 -24.43 11.07 19.63
CA VAL A 512 -23.30 10.26 19.21
C VAL A 512 -23.61 9.70 17.84
N VAL A 513 -22.66 9.82 16.91
CA VAL A 513 -22.74 9.18 15.59
C VAL A 513 -21.49 8.35 15.38
N LEU A 514 -21.68 7.06 15.11
CA LEU A 514 -20.62 6.09 14.81
C LEU A 514 -20.64 5.79 13.30
N LEU A 515 -19.51 5.99 12.63
CA LEU A 515 -19.36 5.68 11.22
C LEU A 515 -18.25 4.63 11.01
N PRO A 516 -18.55 3.43 10.49
CA PRO A 516 -17.54 2.44 10.15
C PRO A 516 -16.51 3.01 9.17
N HIS A 517 -15.21 2.75 9.40
CA HIS A 517 -14.15 3.26 8.53
C HIS A 517 -14.22 2.68 7.10
N GLU A 518 -14.88 1.53 6.94
CA GLU A 518 -15.16 0.94 5.63
C GLU A 518 -15.91 1.90 4.71
N MET A 519 -16.83 2.72 5.24
CA MET A 519 -17.56 3.72 4.43
C MET A 519 -16.63 4.83 3.93
N VAL A 520 -15.64 5.22 4.74
CA VAL A 520 -14.60 6.17 4.35
C VAL A 520 -13.73 5.59 3.24
N LEU A 521 -13.34 4.32 3.36
CA LEU A 521 -12.54 3.61 2.37
C LEU A 521 -13.32 3.36 1.07
N GLU A 522 -14.61 3.04 1.13
CA GLU A 522 -15.47 2.93 -0.05
C GLU A 522 -15.54 4.27 -0.80
N LEU A 523 -15.79 5.37 -0.08
CA LEU A 523 -15.75 6.71 -0.66
C LEU A 523 -14.37 7.00 -1.27
N ALA A 524 -13.28 6.69 -0.56
CA ALA A 524 -11.92 6.86 -1.07
C ALA A 524 -11.67 6.03 -2.35
N THR A 525 -12.16 4.79 -2.42
CA THR A 525 -12.04 3.97 -3.64
C THR A 525 -12.84 4.56 -4.79
N SER A 526 -14.02 5.13 -4.55
CA SER A 526 -14.80 5.80 -5.59
C SER A 526 -14.08 7.04 -6.16
N ILE A 527 -13.32 7.76 -5.32
CA ILE A 527 -12.48 8.91 -5.71
C ILE A 527 -11.22 8.43 -6.47
N ALA A 528 -10.55 7.38 -5.98
CA ALA A 528 -9.29 6.89 -6.51
C ALA A 528 -9.44 6.02 -7.77
N ALA A 529 -10.51 5.22 -7.88
CA ALA A 529 -10.71 4.25 -8.96
C ALA A 529 -10.54 4.83 -10.38
N PRO A 530 -11.14 5.97 -10.76
CA PRO A 530 -10.95 6.51 -12.11
C PRO A 530 -9.50 6.94 -12.36
N LEU A 531 -8.82 7.51 -11.36
CA LEU A 531 -7.41 7.90 -11.46
C LEU A 531 -6.48 6.68 -11.56
N LEU A 532 -6.74 5.64 -10.76
CA LEU A 532 -6.00 4.38 -10.81
C LEU A 532 -6.24 3.62 -12.11
N LEU A 533 -7.46 3.67 -12.66
CA LEU A 533 -7.78 3.09 -13.97
C LEU A 533 -7.01 3.81 -15.08
N LEU A 534 -7.00 5.15 -15.09
CA LEU A 534 -6.20 5.94 -16.03
C LEU A 534 -4.69 5.63 -15.89
N LEU A 535 -4.19 5.56 -14.66
CA LEU A 535 -2.79 5.20 -14.38
C LEU A 535 -2.47 3.79 -14.88
N THR A 536 -3.40 2.85 -14.77
CA THR A 536 -3.25 1.48 -15.28
C THR A 536 -3.16 1.47 -16.81
N VAL A 537 -4.04 2.20 -17.50
CA VAL A 537 -3.99 2.34 -18.96
C VAL A 537 -2.66 2.96 -19.41
N LEU A 538 -2.22 4.03 -18.75
CA LEU A 538 -0.92 4.67 -19.04
C LEU A 538 0.26 3.73 -18.76
N THR A 539 0.17 2.94 -17.69
CA THR A 539 1.18 1.92 -17.34
C THR A 539 1.32 0.86 -18.43
N ILE A 540 0.19 0.37 -18.95
CA ILE A 540 0.18 -0.59 -20.07
C ILE A 540 0.75 0.06 -21.33
N ALA A 541 0.33 1.28 -21.65
CA ALA A 541 0.82 2.02 -22.82
C ALA A 541 2.35 2.21 -22.77
N VAL A 542 2.90 2.68 -21.66
CA VAL A 542 4.35 2.86 -21.48
C VAL A 542 5.07 1.51 -21.46
N GLY A 543 4.48 0.49 -20.83
CA GLY A 543 5.01 -0.87 -20.83
C GLY A 543 5.16 -1.47 -22.23
N VAL A 544 4.35 -1.05 -23.19
CA VAL A 544 4.44 -1.41 -24.62
C VAL A 544 5.39 -0.47 -25.38
N VAL A 545 5.34 0.84 -25.12
CA VAL A 545 6.15 1.85 -25.84
C VAL A 545 7.64 1.71 -25.54
N ILE A 546 8.06 1.50 -24.29
CA ILE A 546 9.49 1.37 -23.92
C ILE A 546 10.20 0.26 -24.72
N PRO A 547 9.73 -1.01 -24.73
CA PRO A 547 10.39 -2.06 -25.48
C PRO A 547 10.34 -1.83 -27.00
N LEU A 548 9.24 -1.26 -27.52
CA LEU A 548 9.13 -0.91 -28.94
C LEU A 548 10.16 0.15 -29.34
N ALA A 549 10.18 1.30 -28.65
CA ALA A 549 11.11 2.39 -28.91
C ALA A 549 12.57 1.93 -28.79
N THR A 550 12.89 1.15 -27.75
CA THR A 550 14.24 0.63 -27.56
C THR A 550 14.65 -0.36 -28.66
N SER A 551 13.69 -1.16 -29.16
CA SER A 551 13.95 -2.08 -30.27
C SER A 551 14.21 -1.36 -31.60
N GLN A 552 13.52 -0.24 -31.85
CA GLN A 552 13.72 0.57 -33.05
C GLN A 552 15.09 1.22 -33.07
N LEU A 553 15.60 1.71 -31.93
CA LEU A 553 16.95 2.28 -31.82
C LEU A 553 18.06 1.22 -31.95
N THR A 554 17.85 0.02 -31.41
CA THR A 554 18.92 -0.98 -31.31
C THR A 554 19.05 -1.88 -32.54
N ARG A 555 18.01 -1.98 -33.36
CA ARG A 555 18.01 -2.83 -34.57
C ARG A 555 18.96 -2.31 -35.67
N PRO A 556 18.95 -1.03 -36.05
CA PRO A 556 19.89 -0.48 -37.03
C PRO A 556 21.36 -0.60 -36.59
N LEU A 557 21.64 -0.35 -35.30
CA LEU A 557 22.99 -0.51 -34.75
C LEU A 557 23.52 -1.95 -34.87
N ASN A 558 22.66 -2.95 -34.67
CA ASN A 558 23.03 -4.35 -34.89
C ASN A 558 23.26 -4.68 -36.39
N LEU A 559 22.53 -4.03 -37.30
CA LEU A 559 22.77 -4.17 -38.75
C LEU A 559 24.14 -3.60 -39.13
N LEU A 560 24.47 -2.42 -38.62
CA LEU A 560 25.77 -1.78 -38.83
C LEU A 560 26.91 -2.63 -38.25
N ALA A 561 26.75 -3.16 -37.03
CA ALA A 561 27.76 -4.04 -36.43
C ALA A 561 28.02 -5.29 -37.28
N ARG A 562 26.97 -5.92 -37.82
CA ARG A 562 27.09 -7.08 -38.73
C ARG A 562 27.69 -6.70 -40.08
N ALA A 563 27.34 -5.53 -40.62
CA ALA A 563 27.94 -5.03 -41.85
C ALA A 563 29.44 -4.80 -41.70
N ALA A 564 29.87 -4.18 -40.60
CA ALA A 564 31.28 -4.00 -40.27
C ALA A 564 32.03 -5.35 -40.18
N GLU A 565 31.44 -6.36 -39.54
CA GLU A 565 32.04 -7.69 -39.44
C GLU A 565 32.20 -8.39 -40.80
N ARG A 566 31.25 -8.20 -41.72
CA ARG A 566 31.35 -8.74 -43.09
C ARG A 566 32.44 -8.05 -43.91
N ILE A 567 32.47 -6.72 -43.87
CA ILE A 567 33.51 -5.91 -44.52
C ILE A 567 34.89 -6.33 -44.01
N ALA A 568 35.04 -6.53 -42.68
CA ALA A 568 36.29 -6.99 -42.08
C ALA A 568 36.70 -8.41 -42.52
N LYS A 569 35.75 -9.27 -42.89
CA LYS A 569 36.00 -10.61 -43.46
C LYS A 569 36.22 -10.58 -44.97
N GLY A 570 36.23 -9.41 -45.61
CA GLY A 570 36.41 -9.24 -47.05
C GLY A 570 35.14 -9.41 -47.89
N ASP A 571 33.97 -9.62 -47.27
CA ASP A 571 32.69 -9.65 -47.98
C ASP A 571 32.21 -8.21 -48.24
N LEU A 572 32.64 -7.69 -49.40
CA LEU A 572 32.26 -6.37 -49.89
C LEU A 572 31.12 -6.43 -50.93
N ALA A 573 30.49 -7.58 -51.15
CA ALA A 573 29.49 -7.74 -52.21
C ALA A 573 28.16 -7.07 -51.84
N GLN A 574 27.81 -7.06 -50.55
CA GLN A 574 26.50 -6.60 -50.09
C GLN A 574 26.52 -5.14 -49.63
N PRO A 575 25.57 -4.29 -50.10
CA PRO A 575 25.50 -2.89 -49.68
C PRO A 575 25.04 -2.76 -48.23
N VAL A 576 25.51 -1.70 -47.56
CA VAL A 576 25.07 -1.30 -46.22
C VAL A 576 23.93 -0.30 -46.38
N ARG A 577 22.69 -0.75 -46.13
CA ARG A 577 21.50 0.11 -46.17
C ARG A 577 20.88 0.21 -44.79
N VAL A 578 20.95 1.40 -44.21
CA VAL A 578 20.22 1.77 -42.99
C VAL A 578 19.16 2.78 -43.38
N ALA A 579 17.91 2.52 -43.01
CA ALA A 579 16.79 3.42 -43.28
C ALA A 579 16.71 4.50 -42.19
N GLY A 580 16.33 5.71 -42.58
CA GLY A 580 16.16 6.86 -41.69
C GLY A 580 16.97 8.07 -42.17
N ASP A 581 16.75 9.21 -41.49
CA ASP A 581 17.46 10.47 -41.73
C ASP A 581 18.16 10.96 -40.42
N ASP A 582 18.37 10.05 -39.47
CA ASP A 582 18.97 10.33 -38.16
C ASP A 582 20.49 10.10 -38.16
N GLU A 583 21.13 10.33 -37.01
CA GLU A 583 22.56 10.11 -36.83
C GLU A 583 22.98 8.66 -37.10
N VAL A 584 22.07 7.69 -36.94
CA VAL A 584 22.35 6.27 -37.21
C VAL A 584 22.36 5.98 -38.72
N ALA A 585 21.46 6.60 -39.48
CA ALA A 585 21.48 6.54 -40.93
C ALA A 585 22.73 7.22 -41.52
N GLN A 586 23.13 8.37 -40.98
CA GLN A 586 24.36 9.07 -41.39
C GLN A 586 25.60 8.19 -41.20
N VAL A 587 25.68 7.44 -40.10
CA VAL A 587 26.75 6.45 -39.89
C VAL A 587 26.66 5.32 -40.92
N GLY A 588 25.45 4.86 -41.25
CA GLY A 588 25.26 3.84 -42.30
C GLY A 588 25.76 4.26 -43.67
N GLU A 589 25.51 5.50 -44.08
CA GLU A 589 26.06 6.05 -45.32
C GLU A 589 27.59 6.12 -45.30
N ALA A 590 28.18 6.51 -44.18
CA ALA A 590 29.63 6.53 -44.02
C ALA A 590 30.24 5.12 -44.16
N PHE A 591 29.60 4.10 -43.57
CA PHE A 591 30.01 2.70 -43.74
C PHE A 591 29.88 2.21 -45.18
N GLU A 592 28.85 2.62 -45.91
CA GLU A 592 28.68 2.27 -47.31
C GLU A 592 29.75 2.92 -48.19
N LYS A 593 30.05 4.21 -47.99
CA LYS A 593 31.15 4.90 -48.69
C LYS A 593 32.49 4.20 -48.46
N MET A 594 32.76 3.77 -47.23
CA MET A 594 33.96 3.01 -46.90
C MET A 594 34.00 1.64 -47.60
N ARG A 595 32.89 0.89 -47.62
CA ARG A 595 32.79 -0.40 -48.32
C ARG A 595 33.06 -0.24 -49.81
N VAL A 596 32.42 0.73 -50.45
CA VAL A 596 32.61 1.01 -51.89
C VAL A 596 34.05 1.41 -52.18
N GLY A 597 34.65 2.30 -51.37
CA GLY A 597 36.04 2.70 -51.51
C GLY A 597 37.04 1.54 -51.34
N LEU A 598 36.79 0.64 -50.39
CA LEU A 598 37.59 -0.58 -50.20
C LEU A 598 37.47 -1.53 -51.40
N LYS A 599 36.25 -1.70 -51.93
CA LYS A 599 36.01 -2.57 -53.09
C LYS A 599 36.76 -2.07 -54.32
N GLY A 600 36.66 -0.77 -54.62
CA GLY A 600 37.38 -0.17 -55.74
C GLY A 600 38.90 -0.32 -55.64
N ARG A 601 39.48 -0.07 -54.45
CA ARG A 601 40.93 -0.25 -54.25
C ARG A 601 41.40 -1.69 -54.43
N LEU A 602 40.59 -2.68 -54.05
CA LEU A 602 40.92 -4.10 -54.26
C LEU A 602 40.81 -4.50 -55.74
N GLU A 603 39.82 -3.96 -56.45
CA GLU A 603 39.68 -4.13 -57.91
C GLU A 603 40.89 -3.52 -58.64
N ASP A 604 41.29 -2.28 -58.29
CA ASP A 604 42.47 -1.62 -58.84
C ASP A 604 43.75 -2.44 -58.60
N LEU A 605 43.94 -2.96 -57.38
CA LEU A 605 45.09 -3.80 -57.06
C LEU A 605 45.09 -5.11 -57.86
N SER A 606 43.93 -5.73 -58.03
CA SER A 606 43.80 -6.96 -58.82
C SER A 606 44.15 -6.72 -60.29
N LEU A 607 43.73 -5.57 -60.84
CA LEU A 607 44.06 -5.15 -62.20
C LEU A 607 45.57 -4.89 -62.35
N LEU A 608 46.18 -4.18 -61.40
CA LEU A 608 47.64 -3.92 -61.41
C LEU A 608 48.45 -5.22 -61.34
N LEU A 609 48.02 -6.19 -60.52
CA LEU A 609 48.65 -7.50 -60.44
C LEU A 609 48.52 -8.28 -61.76
N GLN A 610 47.34 -8.23 -62.38
CA GLN A 610 47.11 -8.87 -63.68
C GLN A 610 48.00 -8.26 -64.77
N VAL A 611 48.07 -6.93 -64.87
CA VAL A 611 48.95 -6.22 -65.80
C VAL A 611 50.42 -6.57 -65.54
N ALA A 612 50.86 -6.58 -64.28
CA ALA A 612 52.23 -6.95 -63.92
C ALA A 612 52.58 -8.40 -64.31
N GLN A 613 51.63 -9.33 -64.19
CA GLN A 613 51.78 -10.71 -64.62
C GLN A 613 51.84 -10.85 -66.15
N GLU A 614 50.99 -10.13 -66.89
CA GLU A 614 51.04 -10.09 -68.36
C GLU A 614 52.36 -9.51 -68.89
N VAL A 615 52.87 -8.46 -68.27
CA VAL A 615 54.20 -7.88 -68.59
C VAL A 615 55.31 -8.88 -68.26
N SER A 616 55.25 -9.57 -67.11
CA SER A 616 56.27 -10.57 -66.74
C SER A 616 56.26 -11.81 -67.63
N ALA A 617 55.11 -12.15 -68.25
CA ALA A 617 54.99 -13.24 -69.21
C ALA A 617 55.56 -12.88 -70.60
N THR A 618 55.89 -11.62 -70.85
CA THR A 618 56.33 -11.11 -72.16
C THR A 618 57.78 -10.59 -72.12
N LEU A 619 58.73 -11.44 -71.68
CA LEU A 619 60.16 -11.13 -71.81
C LEU A 619 60.72 -11.73 -73.11
N ASP A 620 60.29 -11.16 -74.25
CA ASP A 620 61.00 -11.28 -75.52
C ASP A 620 61.57 -9.91 -75.88
N ILE A 621 62.88 -9.74 -75.67
CA ILE A 621 63.63 -8.48 -75.90
C ILE A 621 63.41 -7.98 -77.34
N ALA A 622 63.14 -8.89 -78.28
CA ALA A 622 62.83 -8.57 -79.67
C ALA A 622 61.53 -7.77 -79.86
N GLN A 623 60.55 -7.89 -78.96
CA GLN A 623 59.25 -7.20 -79.06
C GLN A 623 59.17 -5.92 -78.21
N GLY A 624 59.92 -5.84 -77.10
CA GLY A 624 59.89 -4.68 -76.20
C GLY A 624 60.70 -3.48 -76.71
N MET A 625 61.86 -3.73 -77.32
CA MET A 625 62.79 -2.66 -77.72
C MET A 625 62.23 -1.66 -78.76
N PRO A 626 61.45 -2.06 -79.78
CA PRO A 626 60.89 -1.12 -80.74
C PRO A 626 60.01 -0.03 -80.11
N ARG A 627 59.23 -0.35 -79.06
CA ARG A 627 58.37 0.63 -78.38
C ARG A 627 59.16 1.64 -77.56
N ILE A 628 60.28 1.23 -76.96
CA ILE A 628 61.16 2.13 -76.23
C ILE A 628 61.80 3.13 -77.21
N LEU A 629 62.30 2.66 -78.36
CA LEU A 629 62.91 3.53 -79.39
C LEU A 629 61.91 4.56 -79.94
N GLU A 630 60.66 4.16 -80.14
CA GLU A 630 59.57 5.04 -80.58
C GLU A 630 59.17 6.07 -79.52
N GLY A 631 59.09 5.68 -78.25
CA GLY A 631 58.92 6.60 -77.13
C GLY A 631 60.07 7.60 -77.02
N THR A 632 61.31 7.20 -77.35
CA THR A 632 62.48 8.08 -77.31
C THR A 632 62.42 9.15 -78.41
N LEU A 633 62.05 8.76 -79.64
CA LEU A 633 61.85 9.69 -80.76
C LEU A 633 60.84 10.79 -80.40
N HIS A 634 59.70 10.40 -79.82
CA HIS A 634 58.67 11.36 -79.40
C HIS A 634 59.12 12.26 -78.24
N ALA A 635 59.87 11.73 -77.28
CA ALA A 635 60.29 12.50 -76.10
C ALA A 635 61.43 13.49 -76.40
N THR A 636 62.38 13.12 -77.27
CA THR A 636 63.55 13.97 -77.56
C THR A 636 63.42 14.78 -78.85
N GLY A 637 62.43 14.47 -79.70
CA GLY A 637 62.26 15.09 -81.02
C GLY A 637 63.36 14.73 -82.02
N ALA A 638 64.07 13.62 -81.80
CA ALA A 638 65.12 13.16 -82.72
C ALA A 638 64.49 12.57 -84.00
N LEU A 639 65.19 12.68 -85.14
CA LEU A 639 64.74 12.13 -86.42
C LEU A 639 64.91 10.61 -86.52
N VAL A 640 65.97 10.08 -85.91
CA VAL A 640 66.27 8.64 -85.84
C VAL A 640 66.76 8.27 -84.43
N SER A 641 66.27 7.15 -83.92
CA SER A 641 66.72 6.53 -82.67
C SER A 641 67.16 5.10 -82.96
N ARG A 642 68.37 4.74 -82.54
CA ARG A 642 68.98 3.44 -82.85
C ARG A 642 69.69 2.89 -81.62
N ILE A 643 69.48 1.61 -81.35
CA ILE A 643 70.21 0.87 -80.34
C ILE A 643 71.09 -0.17 -81.02
N VAL A 644 72.31 -0.29 -80.53
CA VAL A 644 73.29 -1.27 -80.98
C VAL A 644 73.72 -2.06 -79.75
N LEU A 645 73.40 -3.34 -79.76
CA LEU A 645 73.94 -4.30 -78.79
C LEU A 645 75.27 -4.81 -79.33
N LEU A 646 76.34 -4.50 -78.61
CA LEU A 646 77.69 -4.96 -78.92
C LEU A 646 77.97 -6.27 -78.16
N SER A 647 78.78 -7.15 -78.76
CA SER A 647 79.37 -8.29 -78.06
C SER A 647 80.46 -7.80 -77.09
N ALA A 648 80.91 -8.69 -76.19
CA ALA A 648 82.03 -8.39 -75.29
C ALA A 648 83.35 -8.05 -76.01
N ALA A 649 83.47 -8.40 -77.30
CA ALA A 649 84.61 -8.04 -78.16
C ALA A 649 84.41 -6.72 -78.93
N GLY A 650 83.29 -6.02 -78.73
CA GLY A 650 83.00 -4.72 -79.34
C GLY A 650 82.33 -4.77 -80.72
N GLU A 651 81.93 -5.95 -81.20
CA GLU A 651 81.24 -6.10 -82.50
C GLU A 651 79.71 -6.02 -82.37
N PRO A 652 78.99 -5.32 -83.27
CA PRO A 652 77.54 -5.19 -83.20
C PRO A 652 76.82 -6.51 -83.50
N GLN A 653 76.13 -7.07 -82.51
CA GLN A 653 75.32 -8.29 -82.62
C GLN A 653 73.87 -8.02 -83.02
N LEU A 654 73.29 -6.92 -82.55
CA LEU A 654 71.92 -6.55 -82.90
C LEU A 654 71.81 -5.05 -83.02
N VAL A 655 71.27 -4.61 -84.14
CA VAL A 655 71.05 -3.20 -84.43
C VAL A 655 69.58 -3.00 -84.75
N MET A 656 68.87 -2.23 -83.93
CA MET A 656 67.48 -1.85 -84.16
C MET A 656 67.37 -0.33 -84.20
N GLY A 657 66.65 0.19 -85.19
CA GLY A 657 66.40 1.63 -85.34
C GLY A 657 64.96 1.93 -85.73
N ARG A 658 64.52 3.14 -85.37
CA ARG A 658 63.23 3.74 -85.74
C ARG A 658 63.46 5.20 -86.15
N GLY A 659 62.62 5.72 -87.05
CA GLY A 659 62.73 7.06 -87.63
C GLY A 659 62.95 7.05 -89.14
N GLU A 660 62.81 8.21 -89.79
CA GLU A 660 63.08 8.35 -91.22
C GLU A 660 64.58 8.56 -91.47
N PRO A 661 65.22 7.78 -92.36
CA PRO A 661 66.61 7.98 -92.70
C PRO A 661 66.77 9.31 -93.44
N VAL A 662 67.67 10.17 -92.96
CA VAL A 662 68.09 11.37 -93.68
C VAL A 662 69.26 10.96 -94.58
N GLU A 663 68.99 10.68 -95.85
CA GLU A 663 70.03 10.63 -96.88
C GLU A 663 70.32 12.06 -97.33
N GLU A 664 71.27 12.74 -96.66
CA GLU A 664 72.17 13.75 -97.26
C GLU A 664 73.10 14.32 -96.17
N LEU A 665 74.36 13.85 -96.19
CA LEU A 665 75.57 14.67 -96.18
C LEU A 665 76.76 13.83 -96.66
#